data_AF-A0A7S1TMV8-F1
#
_entry.id   AF-A0A7S1TMV8-F1
#
_cell.length_a   1.000
_cell.length_b   1.000
_cell.length_c   1.000
_cell.angle_alpha   90.00
_cell.angle_beta   90.00
_cell.angle_gamma   90.00
#
_symmetry.space_group_name_H-M   'P 1'
#
loop_
_entity.id
_entity.type
_entity.pdbx_description
1 polymer ?
#
loop_
_entity_poly.entity_id
_entity_poly.type
_entity_poly.pdbx_seq_one_letter_code
_entity_poly.pdbx_strand_id
1 'polypeptide(L)'
;LGGVEGILEHTLFRGTYFPTWEGLFWEKASGFEESMKFKKLTNAQRSGLNQIPNRRFTLWWSPTINRANVYVGFQVQLDLTGIFMHGKIPTLKISLIQIFRAHLWQKIHESIVMDLCQVLDQELDSLEIETVQKEAIHPRKSYKMNSSCADVLLFASYKWPSSAPSLLSENDTESRFGPSARAGMASTTTTKYWIDVQLRWGDFDSHDIERYCRAKFLEYTSDSLSVYPSPTGCVVAVDLAYNMYSAYGNWIPGMKALMQAAMAKIMKANPALYVLRERIRKGLQLYSSEPTEPYLNSQNYGELFGNQIIWFVDDTNVYRVTIHKTFEGNLVTKPINGAIIIFNPRTGQLFLKVIHTSVWAGQRRLSQLAKWKTAEEVAALTRSLPVEEQPKQIVVTRRGMLDPLEVHMLDFPNIVLKGSELQLPFQALLKLEKFGDLILCATEPQMVLFNVFDDWLQTVSSYTAFSRLVLILRALHVSPERTKIILRPSPSVVTEPHHVWPTLSDEDWVRVEVALKDVILVDYGKKNNVNVASLTQTEIRDIILGAEITPPSLQRQQIAEIEKAAREQTQMTAKTTKTADKYGNQMLVTTTTNYEQDAFASRTDWRVRALSAANLHLRARHIYIPADKVRESGITYVIPKNIVTRLTAIADLRTQIGGFLYGTSPADNPLVKEIRCLVVPPQIGTHQSVTFPRETPEHELLRALEPLGWIHTQPSERGELSPLDVFATARMMSDSAAWDGEKTVVLPL
;
A
#
# COMPACT_ATOMS: atom_id res chain seq x y z
N LEU A 1 -21.20 1.13 -42.96
CA LEU A 1 -20.97 1.27 -41.51
C LEU A 1 -22.01 2.15 -40.80
N GLY A 2 -22.72 3.07 -41.49
CA GLY A 2 -23.87 3.79 -40.90
C GLY A 2 -23.52 4.99 -40.02
N GLY A 3 -22.44 5.73 -40.35
CA GLY A 3 -21.95 6.84 -39.52
C GLY A 3 -21.20 6.37 -38.28
N VAL A 4 -20.66 7.30 -37.49
CA VAL A 4 -19.91 6.98 -36.25
C VAL A 4 -20.82 6.30 -35.24
N GLU A 5 -22.04 6.79 -35.06
CA GLU A 5 -23.02 6.19 -34.14
C GLU A 5 -23.36 4.75 -34.53
N GLY A 6 -23.64 4.50 -35.81
CA GLY A 6 -23.88 3.14 -36.30
C GLY A 6 -22.69 2.20 -36.11
N ILE A 7 -21.46 2.71 -36.19
CA ILE A 7 -20.25 1.94 -35.85
C ILE A 7 -20.20 1.62 -34.35
N LEU A 8 -20.47 2.61 -33.50
CA LEU A 8 -20.34 2.46 -32.05
C LEU A 8 -21.36 1.48 -31.46
N GLU A 9 -22.51 1.26 -32.10
CA GLU A 9 -23.47 0.21 -31.71
C GLU A 9 -22.85 -1.20 -31.73
N HIS A 10 -21.87 -1.42 -32.62
CA HIS A 10 -21.15 -2.70 -32.72
C HIS A 10 -20.07 -2.88 -31.64
N THR A 11 -19.87 -1.88 -30.78
CA THR A 11 -18.74 -1.78 -29.84
C THR A 11 -19.20 -1.71 -28.39
N LEU A 12 -18.27 -1.86 -27.46
CA LEU A 12 -18.51 -1.68 -26.03
C LEU A 12 -18.51 -0.20 -25.60
N PHE A 13 -18.71 0.74 -26.54
CA PHE A 13 -18.75 2.18 -26.27
C PHE A 13 -19.79 2.55 -25.23
N ARG A 14 -21.05 2.12 -25.39
CA ARG A 14 -22.12 2.38 -24.42
C ARG A 14 -21.78 1.83 -23.03
N GLY A 15 -21.02 0.74 -22.94
CA GLY A 15 -20.51 0.16 -21.69
C GLY A 15 -19.58 1.09 -20.89
N THR A 16 -18.90 2.03 -21.56
CA THR A 16 -18.04 3.03 -20.91
C THR A 16 -18.83 4.16 -20.24
N TYR A 17 -20.11 4.33 -20.60
CA TYR A 17 -20.98 5.40 -20.13
C TYR A 17 -20.40 6.82 -20.37
N PHE A 18 -19.64 7.01 -21.45
CA PHE A 18 -19.28 8.35 -21.90
C PHE A 18 -20.50 9.06 -22.50
N PRO A 19 -20.69 10.37 -22.23
CA PRO A 19 -21.85 11.12 -22.75
C PRO A 19 -21.77 11.35 -24.27
N THR A 20 -20.56 11.44 -24.81
CA THR A 20 -20.28 11.61 -26.25
C THR A 20 -19.01 10.86 -26.63
N TRP A 21 -18.88 10.53 -27.92
CA TRP A 21 -17.67 9.93 -28.49
C TRP A 21 -16.60 10.99 -28.81
N GLU A 22 -16.99 12.26 -28.84
CA GLU A 22 -16.10 13.40 -29.11
C GLU A 22 -15.14 13.64 -27.94
N GLY A 23 -13.87 13.92 -28.23
CA GLY A 23 -12.85 14.19 -27.21
C GLY A 23 -12.27 12.95 -26.52
N LEU A 24 -12.68 11.74 -26.92
CA LEU A 24 -12.07 10.50 -26.45
C LEU A 24 -10.76 10.21 -27.17
N PHE A 25 -9.73 9.88 -26.40
CA PHE A 25 -8.45 9.47 -26.94
C PHE A 25 -8.09 8.07 -26.45
N TRP A 26 -7.62 7.26 -27.40
CA TRP A 26 -6.98 5.99 -27.12
C TRP A 26 -5.59 6.28 -26.56
N GLU A 27 -5.26 5.66 -25.42
CA GLU A 27 -3.88 5.63 -24.98
C GLU A 27 -3.03 5.04 -26.12
N LYS A 28 -2.00 5.79 -26.52
CA LYS A 28 -0.95 5.21 -27.37
C LYS A 28 -0.41 4.02 -26.56
N ALA A 29 -0.33 2.85 -27.19
CA ALA A 29 -0.04 1.55 -26.56
C ALA A 29 1.41 1.43 -26.05
N SER A 30 1.92 2.46 -25.39
CA SER A 30 3.33 2.71 -25.13
C SER A 30 3.63 3.08 -23.68
N GLY A 31 2.68 3.20 -22.75
CA GLY A 31 3.04 3.45 -21.34
C GLY A 31 3.73 2.24 -20.70
N PHE A 32 2.96 1.16 -20.53
CA PHE A 32 3.46 -0.06 -19.89
C PHE A 32 4.31 -0.91 -20.85
N GLU A 33 3.89 -1.05 -22.10
CA GLU A 33 4.56 -1.87 -23.11
C GLU A 33 5.98 -1.34 -23.40
N GLU A 34 6.18 -0.03 -23.45
CA GLU A 34 7.50 0.59 -23.64
C GLU A 34 8.41 0.35 -22.43
N SER A 35 7.89 0.53 -21.20
CA SER A 35 8.62 0.22 -19.97
C SER A 35 9.10 -1.24 -19.90
N MET A 36 8.34 -2.16 -20.51
CA MET A 36 8.66 -3.59 -20.57
C MET A 36 9.53 -3.94 -21.78
N LYS A 37 9.44 -3.19 -22.88
CA LYS A 37 10.25 -3.39 -24.10
C LYS A 37 11.75 -3.23 -23.81
N PHE A 38 12.11 -2.30 -22.93
CA PHE A 38 13.50 -2.07 -22.51
C PHE A 38 13.98 -3.01 -21.39
N LYS A 39 13.10 -3.83 -20.81
CA LYS A 39 13.49 -4.85 -19.84
C LYS A 39 13.96 -6.12 -20.55
N LYS A 40 14.95 -6.79 -19.97
CA LYS A 40 15.44 -8.09 -20.45
C LYS A 40 14.40 -9.16 -20.16
N LEU A 41 13.52 -9.40 -21.13
CA LEU A 41 12.45 -10.39 -21.06
C LEU A 41 12.81 -11.65 -21.86
N THR A 42 12.26 -12.80 -21.44
CA THR A 42 12.33 -14.03 -22.22
C THR A 42 11.50 -13.93 -23.51
N ASN A 43 11.81 -14.77 -24.50
CA ASN A 43 11.04 -14.80 -25.75
C ASN A 43 9.55 -15.12 -25.52
N ALA A 44 9.24 -15.98 -24.54
CA ALA A 44 7.86 -16.26 -24.13
C ALA A 44 7.14 -15.03 -23.54
N GLN A 45 7.83 -14.24 -22.71
CA GLN A 45 7.27 -12.98 -22.18
C GLN A 45 7.03 -11.95 -23.28
N ARG A 46 7.94 -11.84 -24.26
CA ARG A 46 7.76 -10.98 -25.44
C ARG A 46 6.55 -11.39 -26.29
N SER A 47 6.34 -12.69 -26.48
CA SER A 47 5.15 -13.20 -27.17
C SER A 47 3.86 -12.79 -26.45
N GLY A 48 3.83 -12.82 -25.11
CA GLY A 48 2.70 -12.35 -24.31
C GLY A 48 2.42 -10.84 -24.44
N LEU A 49 3.47 -10.00 -24.53
CA LEU A 49 3.33 -8.55 -24.75
C LEU A 49 2.61 -8.22 -26.07
N ASN A 50 2.92 -8.95 -27.13
CA ASN A 50 2.28 -8.75 -28.43
C ASN A 50 0.78 -9.12 -28.45
N GLN A 51 0.27 -9.82 -27.43
CA GLN A 51 -1.15 -10.15 -27.31
C GLN A 51 -1.98 -9.04 -26.67
N ILE A 52 -1.37 -8.05 -25.99
CA ILE A 52 -2.10 -6.99 -25.27
C ILE A 52 -2.95 -6.12 -26.22
N PRO A 53 -2.43 -5.62 -27.35
CA PRO A 53 -3.25 -4.85 -28.30
C PRO A 53 -4.42 -5.66 -28.88
N ASN A 54 -4.22 -6.96 -29.12
CA ASN A 54 -5.26 -7.86 -29.59
C ASN A 54 -6.37 -8.05 -28.54
N ARG A 55 -6.04 -8.02 -27.25
CA ARG A 55 -7.04 -8.06 -26.17
C ARG A 55 -7.89 -6.80 -26.13
N ARG A 56 -7.30 -5.62 -26.33
CA ARG A 56 -8.02 -4.34 -26.44
C ARG A 56 -9.01 -4.36 -27.61
N PHE A 57 -8.54 -4.75 -28.79
CA PHE A 57 -9.38 -4.86 -29.98
C PHE A 57 -10.53 -5.86 -29.78
N THR A 58 -10.23 -7.05 -29.26
CA THR A 58 -11.26 -8.08 -29.02
C THR A 58 -12.31 -7.60 -28.01
N LEU A 59 -11.90 -6.88 -26.96
CA LEU A 59 -12.83 -6.33 -25.97
C LEU A 59 -13.71 -5.22 -26.55
N TRP A 60 -13.12 -4.29 -27.33
CA TRP A 60 -13.85 -3.20 -27.95
C TRP A 60 -14.97 -3.69 -28.87
N TRP A 61 -14.69 -4.67 -29.72
CA TRP A 61 -15.65 -5.26 -30.64
C TRP A 61 -16.41 -6.46 -30.05
N SER A 62 -16.30 -6.69 -28.74
CA SER A 62 -16.86 -7.89 -28.12
C SER A 62 -18.38 -8.07 -28.33
N PRO A 63 -19.24 -7.04 -28.36
CA PRO A 63 -20.67 -7.25 -28.62
C PRO A 63 -20.96 -7.81 -30.01
N THR A 64 -20.12 -7.52 -31.00
CA THR A 64 -20.26 -8.03 -32.38
C THR A 64 -19.54 -9.37 -32.58
N ILE A 65 -18.40 -9.57 -31.91
CA ILE A 65 -17.62 -10.80 -32.02
C ILE A 65 -18.30 -11.95 -31.26
N ASN A 66 -18.72 -11.72 -30.01
CA ASN A 66 -19.29 -12.75 -29.14
C ASN A 66 -20.82 -12.71 -29.18
N ARG A 67 -21.41 -13.21 -30.28
CA ARG A 67 -22.86 -13.26 -30.47
C ARG A 67 -23.33 -14.59 -31.05
N ALA A 68 -24.57 -14.96 -30.73
CA ALA A 68 -25.16 -16.24 -31.12
C ALA A 68 -25.24 -16.46 -32.63
N ASN A 69 -25.45 -15.41 -33.43
CA ASN A 69 -25.54 -15.53 -34.89
C ASN A 69 -24.19 -15.75 -35.58
N VAL A 70 -23.06 -15.53 -34.88
CA VAL A 70 -21.70 -15.71 -35.44
C VAL A 70 -21.14 -17.08 -35.10
N TYR A 71 -21.34 -17.54 -33.86
CA TYR A 71 -20.86 -18.83 -33.40
C TYR A 71 -22.03 -19.71 -32.98
N VAL A 72 -22.24 -20.79 -33.74
CA VAL A 72 -23.34 -21.76 -33.52
C VAL A 72 -22.83 -22.95 -32.70
N GLY A 73 -23.61 -23.40 -31.72
CA GLY A 73 -23.43 -24.70 -31.04
C GLY A 73 -22.50 -24.72 -29.83
N PHE A 74 -21.97 -23.58 -29.36
CA PHE A 74 -21.18 -23.50 -28.13
C PHE A 74 -21.62 -22.32 -27.26
N GLN A 75 -22.49 -22.54 -26.26
CA GLN A 75 -22.87 -21.50 -25.30
C GLN A 75 -22.40 -21.90 -23.91
N VAL A 76 -21.48 -21.14 -23.33
CA VAL A 76 -20.94 -21.39 -21.99
C VAL A 76 -21.05 -20.12 -21.14
N GLN A 77 -21.63 -20.24 -19.95
CA GLN A 77 -21.66 -19.16 -18.97
C GLN A 77 -20.29 -19.01 -18.30
N LEU A 78 -19.81 -17.78 -18.12
CA LEU A 78 -18.60 -17.49 -17.37
C LEU A 78 -18.84 -17.56 -15.86
N ASP A 79 -17.96 -18.25 -15.14
CA ASP A 79 -18.06 -18.42 -13.69
C ASP A 79 -18.27 -17.09 -12.95
N LEU A 80 -19.19 -17.09 -11.98
CA LEU A 80 -19.54 -15.94 -11.13
C LEU A 80 -20.13 -14.73 -11.87
N THR A 81 -20.50 -14.87 -13.14
CA THR A 81 -21.10 -13.81 -13.95
C THR A 81 -22.27 -14.33 -14.77
N GLY A 82 -23.13 -13.42 -15.24
CA GLY A 82 -24.22 -13.74 -16.17
C GLY A 82 -23.84 -13.74 -17.64
N ILE A 83 -22.55 -13.75 -17.96
CA ILE A 83 -22.07 -13.55 -19.34
C ILE A 83 -22.00 -14.90 -20.07
N PHE A 84 -22.60 -14.95 -21.25
CA PHE A 84 -22.50 -16.10 -22.14
C PHE A 84 -21.40 -15.90 -23.19
N MET A 85 -20.54 -16.90 -23.32
CA MET A 85 -19.56 -17.01 -24.39
C MET A 85 -20.11 -17.93 -25.47
N HIS A 86 -20.27 -17.39 -26.69
CA HIS A 86 -20.79 -18.12 -27.85
C HIS A 86 -19.67 -18.86 -28.63
N GLY A 87 -18.41 -18.57 -28.31
CA GLY A 87 -17.25 -19.21 -28.91
C GLY A 87 -16.06 -19.29 -27.96
N LYS A 88 -15.10 -20.14 -28.29
CA LYS A 88 -13.82 -20.21 -27.55
C LYS A 88 -12.92 -19.05 -28.00
N ILE A 89 -13.11 -17.89 -27.36
CA ILE A 89 -12.30 -16.69 -27.59
C ILE A 89 -11.49 -16.39 -26.31
N PRO A 90 -10.27 -16.94 -26.16
CA PRO A 90 -9.52 -16.87 -24.90
C PRO A 90 -9.17 -15.44 -24.49
N THR A 91 -8.83 -14.58 -25.46
CA THR A 91 -8.49 -13.17 -25.22
C THR A 91 -9.65 -12.40 -24.60
N LEU A 92 -10.87 -12.61 -25.10
CA LEU A 92 -12.09 -12.02 -24.57
C LEU A 92 -12.43 -12.57 -23.18
N LYS A 93 -12.37 -13.90 -23.02
CA LYS A 93 -12.61 -14.56 -21.72
C LYS A 93 -11.72 -13.96 -20.63
N ILE A 94 -10.42 -13.78 -20.90
CA ILE A 94 -9.49 -13.18 -19.93
C ILE A 94 -9.88 -11.73 -19.61
N SER A 95 -10.24 -10.93 -20.61
CA SER A 95 -10.64 -9.53 -20.39
C SER A 95 -11.92 -9.40 -19.57
N LEU A 96 -12.95 -10.21 -19.84
CA LEU A 96 -14.20 -10.20 -19.08
C LEU A 96 -14.00 -10.68 -17.63
N ILE A 97 -13.20 -11.73 -17.42
CA ILE A 97 -12.82 -12.17 -16.06
C ILE A 97 -12.08 -11.06 -15.30
N GLN A 98 -11.22 -10.29 -15.97
CA GLN A 98 -10.52 -9.16 -15.35
C GLN A 98 -11.47 -8.01 -14.99
N ILE A 99 -12.46 -7.72 -15.82
CA ILE A 99 -13.48 -6.69 -15.54
C ILE A 99 -14.34 -7.11 -14.35
N PHE A 100 -14.81 -8.34 -14.30
CA PHE A 100 -15.71 -8.83 -13.25
C PHE A 100 -15.01 -9.47 -12.03
N ARG A 101 -13.69 -9.31 -11.91
CA ARG A 101 -12.90 -9.84 -10.78
C ARG A 101 -13.41 -9.35 -9.42
N ALA A 102 -13.13 -10.11 -8.36
CA ALA A 102 -13.55 -9.82 -6.99
C ALA A 102 -15.08 -9.68 -6.85
N HIS A 103 -15.81 -10.61 -7.48
CA HIS A 103 -17.26 -10.76 -7.32
C HIS A 103 -18.08 -9.55 -7.78
N LEU A 104 -17.57 -8.76 -8.74
CA LEU A 104 -18.19 -7.49 -9.11
C LEU A 104 -19.64 -7.65 -9.58
N TRP A 105 -19.99 -8.73 -10.26
CA TRP A 105 -21.38 -9.01 -10.68
C TRP A 105 -22.34 -9.09 -9.50
N GLN A 106 -21.97 -9.84 -8.46
CA GLN A 106 -22.77 -9.99 -7.23
C GLN A 106 -22.87 -8.63 -6.51
N LYS A 107 -21.77 -7.87 -6.46
CA LYS A 107 -21.74 -6.55 -5.82
C LYS A 107 -22.59 -5.52 -6.54
N ILE A 108 -22.65 -5.55 -7.88
CA ILE A 108 -23.54 -4.67 -8.65
C ILE A 108 -25.00 -4.98 -8.33
N HIS A 109 -25.37 -6.27 -8.30
CA HIS A 109 -26.74 -6.69 -7.99
C HIS A 109 -27.13 -6.24 -6.59
N GLU A 110 -26.31 -6.59 -5.59
CA GLU A 110 -26.52 -6.21 -4.19
C GLU A 110 -26.60 -4.68 -4.01
N SER A 111 -25.72 -3.92 -4.66
CA SER A 111 -25.68 -2.46 -4.54
C SER A 111 -26.93 -1.80 -5.14
N ILE A 112 -27.43 -2.28 -6.29
CA ILE A 112 -28.67 -1.76 -6.88
C ILE A 112 -29.89 -2.10 -6.00
N VAL A 113 -29.95 -3.32 -5.46
CA VAL A 113 -31.02 -3.73 -4.54
C VAL A 113 -31.02 -2.85 -3.28
N MET A 114 -29.85 -2.60 -2.70
CA MET A 114 -29.72 -1.75 -1.52
C MET A 114 -30.14 -0.29 -1.80
N ASP A 115 -29.73 0.27 -2.93
CA ASP A 115 -30.13 1.64 -3.31
C ASP A 115 -31.65 1.73 -3.51
N LEU A 116 -32.27 0.71 -4.12
CA LEU A 116 -33.73 0.65 -4.26
C LEU A 116 -34.43 0.57 -2.91
N CYS A 117 -33.94 -0.23 -1.96
CA CYS A 117 -34.50 -0.28 -0.61
C CYS A 117 -34.43 1.11 0.05
N GLN A 118 -33.29 1.80 -0.02
CA GLN A 118 -33.14 3.14 0.57
C GLN A 118 -34.09 4.17 -0.03
N VAL A 119 -34.33 4.10 -1.35
CA VAL A 119 -35.30 4.99 -2.01
C VAL A 119 -36.72 4.67 -1.57
N LEU A 120 -37.08 3.39 -1.42
CA LEU A 120 -38.40 2.98 -0.97
C LEU A 120 -38.65 3.32 0.50
N ASP A 121 -37.64 3.22 1.35
CA ASP A 121 -37.70 3.63 2.76
C ASP A 121 -37.94 5.13 2.94
N GLN A 122 -37.54 5.96 1.96
CA GLN A 122 -37.80 7.40 1.98
C GLN A 122 -39.24 7.76 1.58
N GLU A 123 -39.96 6.85 0.92
CA GLU A 123 -41.29 7.07 0.34
C GLU A 123 -42.37 6.19 0.98
N LEU A 124 -42.16 5.75 2.24
CA LEU A 124 -43.10 4.89 2.97
C LEU A 124 -44.49 5.51 3.07
N ASP A 125 -44.57 6.78 3.50
CA ASP A 125 -45.84 7.50 3.68
C ASP A 125 -46.53 7.78 2.34
N SER A 126 -45.77 8.24 1.34
CA SER A 126 -46.27 8.62 0.01
C SER A 126 -46.91 7.44 -0.74
N LEU A 127 -46.34 6.24 -0.57
CA LEU A 127 -46.78 5.01 -1.24
C LEU A 127 -47.62 4.09 -0.35
N GLU A 128 -47.96 4.51 0.88
CA GLU A 128 -48.70 3.72 1.87
C GLU A 128 -48.03 2.35 2.19
N ILE A 129 -46.70 2.32 2.22
CA ILE A 129 -45.91 1.12 2.54
C ILE A 129 -45.78 0.99 4.07
N GLU A 130 -46.16 -0.16 4.60
CA GLU A 130 -45.98 -0.49 6.02
C GLU A 130 -44.51 -0.80 6.33
N THR A 131 -43.91 -1.69 5.53
CA THR A 131 -42.51 -2.10 5.68
C THR A 131 -41.88 -2.45 4.33
N VAL A 132 -40.60 -2.09 4.17
CA VAL A 132 -39.73 -2.53 3.07
C VAL A 132 -38.81 -3.61 3.63
N GLN A 133 -38.96 -4.83 3.13
CA GLN A 133 -38.11 -5.96 3.54
C GLN A 133 -37.18 -6.33 2.38
N LYS A 134 -35.87 -6.23 2.63
CA LYS A 134 -34.88 -6.87 1.75
C LYS A 134 -34.85 -8.36 2.04
N GLU A 135 -34.99 -9.17 0.99
CA GLU A 135 -34.98 -10.63 1.12
C GLU A 135 -33.56 -11.20 1.29
N ALA A 136 -33.47 -12.39 1.88
CA ALA A 136 -32.21 -13.11 2.01
C ALA A 136 -31.82 -13.74 0.66
N ILE A 137 -31.05 -13.00 -0.13
CA ILE A 137 -30.68 -13.39 -1.50
C ILE A 137 -29.63 -14.51 -1.48
N HIS A 138 -29.90 -15.61 -2.20
CA HIS A 138 -28.92 -16.68 -2.37
C HIS A 138 -27.67 -16.14 -3.10
N PRO A 139 -26.43 -16.47 -2.67
CA PRO A 139 -25.20 -15.87 -3.22
C PRO A 139 -25.04 -15.98 -4.74
N ARG A 140 -25.66 -16.98 -5.37
CA ARG A 140 -25.57 -17.21 -6.82
C ARG A 140 -26.75 -16.65 -7.63
N LYS A 141 -27.77 -16.08 -6.98
CA LYS A 141 -29.01 -15.62 -7.62
C LYS A 141 -28.74 -14.58 -8.71
N SER A 142 -27.84 -13.63 -8.43
CA SER A 142 -27.51 -12.53 -9.33
C SER A 142 -27.12 -12.97 -10.75
N TYR A 143 -26.54 -14.17 -10.91
CA TYR A 143 -26.13 -14.72 -12.21
C TYR A 143 -26.82 -16.05 -12.54
N LYS A 144 -27.93 -16.37 -11.88
CA LYS A 144 -28.77 -17.51 -12.22
C LYS A 144 -29.79 -17.07 -13.27
N MET A 145 -29.60 -17.50 -14.52
CA MET A 145 -30.37 -16.98 -15.67
C MET A 145 -31.64 -17.80 -16.03
N ASN A 146 -31.89 -18.89 -15.32
CA ASN A 146 -32.98 -19.82 -15.60
C ASN A 146 -34.14 -19.75 -14.60
N SER A 147 -33.95 -19.13 -13.45
CA SER A 147 -34.96 -18.99 -12.40
C SER A 147 -34.53 -17.91 -11.42
N SER A 148 -35.49 -17.31 -10.73
CA SER A 148 -35.25 -16.19 -9.83
C SER A 148 -36.14 -16.22 -8.59
N CYS A 149 -35.92 -15.26 -7.70
CA CYS A 149 -36.71 -14.98 -6.52
C CYS A 149 -36.78 -13.46 -6.30
N ALA A 150 -37.71 -13.00 -5.45
CA ALA A 150 -37.78 -11.60 -5.05
C ALA A 150 -36.49 -11.15 -4.33
N ASP A 151 -36.06 -9.91 -4.59
CA ASP A 151 -34.97 -9.26 -3.86
C ASP A 151 -35.49 -8.31 -2.78
N VAL A 152 -36.61 -7.63 -3.07
CA VAL A 152 -37.29 -6.72 -2.15
C VAL A 152 -38.76 -7.09 -2.09
N LEU A 153 -39.34 -7.06 -0.89
CA LEU A 153 -40.75 -7.28 -0.63
C LEU A 153 -41.32 -6.09 0.13
N LEU A 154 -42.41 -5.53 -0.39
CA LEU A 154 -43.15 -4.42 0.19
C LEU A 154 -44.46 -4.93 0.78
N PHE A 155 -44.78 -4.46 1.98
CA PHE A 155 -46.05 -4.72 2.64
C PHE A 155 -46.92 -3.46 2.62
N ALA A 156 -48.17 -3.59 2.18
CA ALA A 156 -49.11 -2.47 2.13
C ALA A 156 -49.69 -2.20 3.52
N SER A 157 -49.82 -0.92 3.89
CA SER A 157 -50.50 -0.52 5.13
C SER A 157 -51.99 -0.91 5.13
N TYR A 158 -52.61 -0.98 3.94
CA TYR A 158 -53.97 -1.47 3.76
C TYR A 158 -54.11 -2.38 2.54
N LYS A 159 -54.38 -1.81 1.35
CA LYS A 159 -54.49 -2.54 0.08
C LYS A 159 -54.15 -1.62 -1.08
N TRP A 160 -53.26 -2.06 -1.96
CA TRP A 160 -52.98 -1.35 -3.21
C TRP A 160 -53.86 -1.84 -4.36
N PRO A 161 -54.44 -0.94 -5.16
CA PRO A 161 -54.95 -1.30 -6.48
C PRO A 161 -53.75 -1.58 -7.42
N SER A 162 -53.71 -2.78 -8.00
CA SER A 162 -52.62 -3.20 -8.89
C SER A 162 -53.07 -3.18 -10.34
N SER A 163 -52.27 -2.54 -11.19
CA SER A 163 -52.48 -2.51 -12.64
C SER A 163 -52.08 -3.83 -13.32
N ALA A 164 -52.57 -4.03 -14.54
CA ALA A 164 -52.05 -5.09 -15.42
C ALA A 164 -50.57 -4.84 -15.77
N PRO A 165 -49.77 -5.91 -15.99
CA PRO A 165 -48.33 -5.76 -16.23
C PRO A 165 -48.00 -4.87 -17.44
N SER A 166 -47.14 -3.86 -17.24
CA SER A 166 -46.72 -2.94 -18.28
C SER A 166 -45.26 -2.54 -18.17
N LEU A 167 -44.71 -1.96 -19.25
CA LEU A 167 -43.37 -1.39 -19.27
C LEU A 167 -43.27 -0.13 -18.39
N LEU A 168 -42.05 0.17 -17.96
CA LEU A 168 -41.69 1.38 -17.21
C LEU A 168 -41.85 2.65 -18.06
N SER A 169 -41.57 2.57 -19.36
CA SER A 169 -41.63 3.68 -20.33
C SER A 169 -43.06 4.01 -20.80
N GLU A 170 -44.03 3.12 -20.56
CA GLU A 170 -45.43 3.39 -20.89
C GLU A 170 -46.02 4.42 -19.93
N ASN A 171 -46.35 5.60 -20.47
CA ASN A 171 -47.04 6.66 -19.75
C ASN A 171 -48.39 6.17 -19.19
N ASP A 172 -48.66 6.53 -17.93
CA ASP A 172 -49.97 6.34 -17.32
C ASP A 172 -50.95 7.38 -17.89
N THR A 173 -51.42 7.19 -19.12
CA THR A 173 -52.63 7.86 -19.59
C THR A 173 -53.82 7.23 -18.86
N GLU A 174 -54.39 8.01 -17.95
CA GLU A 174 -55.70 7.86 -17.28
C GLU A 174 -56.55 6.70 -17.83
N SER A 175 -56.56 5.52 -17.17
CA SER A 175 -57.63 4.49 -17.22
C SER A 175 -57.24 3.09 -16.72
N ARG A 176 -55.99 2.80 -16.30
CA ARG A 176 -55.61 1.41 -15.93
C ARG A 176 -55.96 0.98 -14.50
N PHE A 177 -56.25 1.91 -13.61
CA PHE A 177 -56.63 1.64 -12.21
C PHE A 177 -58.15 1.75 -11.97
N GLY A 178 -58.92 2.19 -12.98
CA GLY A 178 -60.37 2.36 -12.91
C GLY A 178 -61.16 1.26 -13.61
N PRO A 179 -62.50 1.25 -13.48
CA PRO A 179 -63.38 0.21 -14.05
C PRO A 179 -63.39 0.14 -15.59
N SER A 180 -62.75 1.09 -16.28
CA SER A 180 -62.72 1.19 -17.74
C SER A 180 -61.42 0.68 -18.38
N ALA A 181 -60.56 -0.04 -17.64
CA ALA A 181 -59.50 -0.82 -18.25
C ALA A 181 -60.14 -1.80 -19.25
N ARG A 182 -59.67 -1.79 -20.51
CA ARG A 182 -60.16 -2.61 -21.65
C ARG A 182 -60.90 -3.86 -21.17
N ALA A 183 -62.20 -3.92 -21.48
CA ALA A 183 -63.14 -4.98 -21.10
C ALA A 183 -62.47 -6.37 -21.11
N GLY A 184 -62.10 -6.88 -19.93
CA GLY A 184 -61.52 -8.21 -19.78
C GLY A 184 -60.60 -8.47 -18.58
N MET A 185 -59.96 -7.47 -17.95
CA MET A 185 -59.06 -7.70 -16.80
C MET A 185 -59.32 -6.71 -15.65
N ALA A 186 -59.91 -7.21 -14.57
CA ALA A 186 -60.19 -6.45 -13.36
C ALA A 186 -58.89 -5.98 -12.66
N SER A 187 -58.92 -4.73 -12.15
CA SER A 187 -57.93 -4.23 -11.18
C SER A 187 -57.88 -5.19 -9.99
N THR A 188 -56.72 -5.81 -9.77
CA THR A 188 -56.51 -6.76 -8.68
C THR A 188 -55.98 -6.02 -7.47
N THR A 189 -56.50 -6.29 -6.28
CA THR A 189 -55.97 -5.68 -5.04
C THR A 189 -54.90 -6.58 -4.44
N THR A 190 -53.83 -5.98 -3.92
CA THR A 190 -52.72 -6.71 -3.30
C THR A 190 -52.26 -6.08 -2.00
N THR A 191 -51.72 -6.90 -1.10
CA THR A 191 -51.09 -6.48 0.17
C THR A 191 -49.58 -6.67 0.17
N LYS A 192 -49.05 -7.40 -0.82
CA LYS A 192 -47.62 -7.71 -0.95
C LYS A 192 -47.15 -7.42 -2.36
N TYR A 193 -46.06 -6.69 -2.49
CA TYR A 193 -45.49 -6.33 -3.80
C TYR A 193 -44.00 -6.63 -3.83
N TRP A 194 -43.54 -7.42 -4.80
CA TRP A 194 -42.13 -7.80 -4.90
C TRP A 194 -41.39 -7.07 -6.02
N ILE A 195 -40.09 -6.89 -5.84
CA ILE A 195 -39.16 -6.38 -6.85
C ILE A 195 -38.04 -7.40 -7.05
N ASP A 196 -37.76 -7.74 -8.31
CA ASP A 196 -36.68 -8.63 -8.71
C ASP A 196 -35.72 -7.90 -9.66
N VAL A 197 -34.47 -7.71 -9.22
CA VAL A 197 -33.41 -7.08 -10.02
C VAL A 197 -32.66 -8.15 -10.80
N GLN A 198 -32.63 -7.98 -12.12
CA GLN A 198 -31.96 -8.85 -13.09
C GLN A 198 -30.83 -8.10 -13.78
N LEU A 199 -29.63 -8.67 -13.72
CA LEU A 199 -28.48 -8.17 -14.46
C LEU A 199 -28.32 -8.93 -15.76
N ARG A 200 -27.85 -8.25 -16.80
CA ARG A 200 -27.59 -8.82 -18.12
C ARG A 200 -26.29 -8.27 -18.69
N TRP A 201 -25.64 -9.08 -19.53
CA TRP A 201 -24.60 -8.61 -20.44
C TRP A 201 -25.05 -8.86 -21.87
N GLY A 202 -25.56 -7.82 -22.54
CA GLY A 202 -26.09 -7.91 -23.90
C GLY A 202 -25.02 -8.08 -24.98
N ASP A 203 -25.47 -8.50 -26.17
CA ASP A 203 -24.67 -8.52 -27.38
C ASP A 203 -25.35 -7.71 -28.50
N PHE A 204 -24.71 -7.58 -29.66
CA PHE A 204 -25.25 -6.77 -30.75
C PHE A 204 -26.62 -7.27 -31.24
N ASP A 205 -26.85 -8.59 -31.25
CA ASP A 205 -28.10 -9.17 -31.75
C ASP A 205 -29.24 -9.03 -30.72
N SER A 206 -28.89 -8.98 -29.43
CA SER A 206 -29.84 -8.92 -28.33
C SER A 206 -29.34 -8.00 -27.21
N HIS A 207 -29.70 -6.72 -27.31
CA HIS A 207 -29.49 -5.69 -26.27
C HIS A 207 -30.75 -4.85 -25.99
N ASP A 208 -31.89 -5.18 -26.61
CA ASP A 208 -33.19 -4.62 -26.24
C ASP A 208 -33.59 -5.12 -24.84
N ILE A 209 -33.45 -4.22 -23.86
CA ILE A 209 -33.69 -4.50 -22.44
C ILE A 209 -35.18 -4.57 -22.09
N GLU A 210 -36.05 -3.87 -22.83
CA GLU A 210 -37.50 -3.87 -22.59
C GLU A 210 -38.09 -5.24 -22.95
N ARG A 211 -37.70 -5.76 -24.12
CA ARG A 211 -38.11 -7.09 -24.57
C ARG A 211 -37.59 -8.19 -23.64
N TYR A 212 -36.34 -8.06 -23.17
CA TYR A 212 -35.75 -9.00 -22.21
C TYR A 212 -36.51 -9.00 -20.89
N CYS A 213 -36.78 -7.81 -20.33
CA CYS A 213 -37.46 -7.66 -19.05
C CYS A 213 -38.87 -8.28 -19.08
N ARG A 214 -39.64 -7.99 -20.14
CA ARG A 214 -40.96 -8.59 -20.35
C ARG A 214 -40.91 -10.10 -20.49
N ALA A 215 -39.97 -10.62 -21.28
CA ALA A 215 -39.82 -12.06 -21.46
C ALA A 215 -39.50 -12.76 -20.13
N LYS A 216 -38.56 -12.22 -19.35
CA LYS A 216 -38.19 -12.78 -18.04
C LYS A 216 -39.28 -12.71 -17.00
N PHE A 217 -40.04 -11.61 -16.94
CA PHE A 217 -41.20 -11.52 -16.06
C PHE A 217 -42.22 -12.62 -16.37
N LEU A 218 -42.58 -12.80 -17.66
CA LEU A 218 -43.56 -13.82 -18.06
C LEU A 218 -43.03 -15.24 -17.84
N GLU A 219 -41.75 -15.49 -18.13
CA GLU A 219 -41.08 -16.77 -17.88
C GLU A 219 -41.10 -17.11 -16.39
N TYR A 220 -40.62 -16.22 -15.52
CA TYR A 220 -40.47 -16.51 -14.09
C TYR A 220 -41.79 -16.52 -13.32
N THR A 221 -42.82 -15.80 -13.77
CA THR A 221 -44.14 -15.82 -13.12
C THR A 221 -45.01 -17.00 -13.56
N SER A 222 -44.72 -17.62 -14.71
CA SER A 222 -45.41 -18.81 -15.19
C SER A 222 -44.68 -20.12 -14.85
N ASP A 223 -43.37 -20.06 -14.62
CA ASP A 223 -42.56 -21.23 -14.28
C ASP A 223 -42.68 -21.61 -12.79
N SER A 224 -42.74 -22.92 -12.53
CA SER A 224 -42.84 -23.50 -11.19
C SER A 224 -41.52 -23.48 -10.39
N LEU A 225 -40.38 -23.26 -11.05
CA LEU A 225 -39.07 -23.20 -10.38
C LEU A 225 -38.80 -21.86 -9.70
N SER A 226 -39.44 -20.79 -10.16
CA SER A 226 -39.31 -19.44 -9.60
C SER A 226 -40.46 -19.20 -8.63
N VAL A 227 -40.13 -18.83 -7.39
CA VAL A 227 -41.13 -18.65 -6.34
C VAL A 227 -41.13 -17.20 -5.91
N TYR A 228 -42.26 -16.53 -6.11
CA TYR A 228 -42.49 -15.16 -5.65
C TYR A 228 -43.54 -15.12 -4.53
N PRO A 229 -43.41 -14.21 -3.54
CA PRO A 229 -44.31 -14.17 -2.38
C PRO A 229 -45.76 -13.74 -2.69
N SER A 230 -45.99 -13.14 -3.86
CA SER A 230 -47.31 -12.69 -4.32
C SER A 230 -47.35 -12.67 -5.86
N PRO A 231 -48.55 -12.65 -6.49
CA PRO A 231 -48.67 -12.59 -7.95
C PRO A 231 -48.38 -11.19 -8.52
N THR A 232 -48.22 -10.17 -7.67
CA THR A 232 -48.03 -8.78 -8.06
C THR A 232 -46.62 -8.29 -7.74
N GLY A 233 -45.90 -7.83 -8.75
CA GLY A 233 -44.57 -7.27 -8.57
C GLY A 233 -43.96 -6.82 -9.90
N CYS A 234 -42.69 -6.43 -9.88
CA CYS A 234 -41.97 -6.06 -11.08
C CYS A 234 -40.56 -6.66 -11.16
N VAL A 235 -40.15 -6.94 -12.39
CA VAL A 235 -38.75 -7.24 -12.72
C VAL A 235 -38.10 -5.95 -13.20
N VAL A 236 -36.94 -5.62 -12.65
CA VAL A 236 -36.07 -4.51 -13.07
C VAL A 236 -34.85 -5.11 -13.74
N ALA A 237 -34.65 -4.84 -15.03
CA ALA A 237 -33.53 -5.39 -15.80
C ALA A 237 -32.50 -4.31 -16.14
N VAL A 238 -31.22 -4.62 -15.93
CA VAL A 238 -30.08 -3.73 -16.24
C VAL A 238 -29.10 -4.44 -17.16
N ASP A 239 -28.86 -3.87 -18.35
CA ASP A 239 -27.82 -4.30 -19.27
C ASP A 239 -26.50 -3.58 -18.95
N LEU A 240 -25.55 -4.35 -18.45
CA LEU A 240 -24.23 -3.89 -18.05
C LEU A 240 -23.30 -3.60 -19.23
N ALA A 241 -23.52 -4.22 -20.40
CA ALA A 241 -22.72 -3.98 -21.59
C ALA A 241 -23.12 -2.69 -22.30
N TYR A 242 -24.41 -2.35 -22.25
CA TYR A 242 -24.99 -1.20 -22.94
C TYR A 242 -25.42 -0.06 -22.02
N ASN A 243 -25.27 -0.21 -20.69
CA ASN A 243 -25.77 0.75 -19.67
C ASN A 243 -27.25 1.13 -19.87
N MET A 244 -28.08 0.17 -20.30
CA MET A 244 -29.52 0.35 -20.49
C MET A 244 -30.28 -0.31 -19.35
N TYR A 245 -31.45 0.22 -19.01
CA TYR A 245 -32.33 -0.38 -18.02
C TYR A 245 -33.79 -0.29 -18.46
N SER A 246 -34.60 -1.20 -17.96
CA SER A 246 -36.06 -1.12 -18.05
C SER A 246 -36.68 -1.94 -16.93
N ALA A 247 -37.98 -1.79 -16.72
CA ALA A 247 -38.74 -2.61 -15.79
C ALA A 247 -40.09 -3.01 -16.42
N TYR A 248 -40.55 -4.20 -16.06
CA TYR A 248 -41.83 -4.74 -16.50
C TYR A 248 -42.50 -5.48 -15.35
N GLY A 249 -43.77 -5.21 -15.16
CA GLY A 249 -44.56 -5.85 -14.11
C GLY A 249 -45.80 -5.06 -13.79
N ASN A 250 -46.45 -5.46 -12.70
CA ASN A 250 -47.58 -4.73 -12.15
C ASN A 250 -47.10 -3.42 -11.54
N TRP A 251 -47.93 -2.38 -11.56
CA TRP A 251 -47.64 -1.11 -10.91
C TRP A 251 -48.69 -0.79 -9.86
N ILE A 252 -48.24 -0.34 -8.68
CA ILE A 252 -49.07 0.34 -7.69
C ILE A 252 -49.03 1.86 -7.95
N PRO A 253 -50.02 2.65 -7.46
CA PRO A 253 -50.02 4.10 -7.65
C PRO A 253 -48.71 4.74 -7.18
N GLY A 254 -48.16 5.68 -7.95
CA GLY A 254 -46.90 6.37 -7.63
C GLY A 254 -45.60 5.59 -7.89
N MET A 255 -45.63 4.26 -7.83
CA MET A 255 -44.42 3.41 -7.97
C MET A 255 -43.72 3.57 -9.32
N LYS A 256 -44.47 3.72 -10.42
CA LYS A 256 -43.86 3.86 -11.76
C LYS A 256 -43.01 5.13 -11.86
N ALA A 257 -43.55 6.26 -11.41
CA ALA A 257 -42.84 7.54 -11.40
C ALA A 257 -41.61 7.50 -10.46
N LEU A 258 -41.75 6.89 -9.29
CA LEU A 258 -40.63 6.68 -8.37
C LEU A 258 -39.53 5.83 -9.01
N MET A 259 -39.89 4.70 -9.61
CA MET A 259 -38.94 3.78 -10.25
C MET A 259 -38.18 4.44 -11.42
N GLN A 260 -38.86 5.27 -12.21
CA GLN A 260 -38.21 6.06 -13.28
C GLN A 260 -37.14 7.01 -12.71
N ALA A 261 -37.48 7.78 -11.68
CA ALA A 261 -36.55 8.71 -11.05
C ALA A 261 -35.41 7.98 -10.32
N ALA A 262 -35.73 6.90 -9.61
CA ALA A 262 -34.78 6.09 -8.85
C ALA A 262 -33.75 5.44 -9.77
N MET A 263 -34.19 4.71 -10.81
CA MET A 263 -33.28 4.03 -11.73
C MET A 263 -32.42 4.99 -12.53
N ALA A 264 -32.95 6.16 -12.93
CA ALA A 264 -32.14 7.19 -13.57
C ALA A 264 -31.00 7.68 -12.66
N LYS A 265 -31.27 7.87 -11.36
CA LYS A 265 -30.27 8.27 -10.37
C LYS A 265 -29.27 7.15 -10.05
N ILE A 266 -29.75 5.92 -9.84
CA ILE A 266 -28.92 4.73 -9.58
C ILE A 266 -27.96 4.50 -10.75
N MET A 267 -28.47 4.49 -11.99
CA MET A 267 -27.62 4.31 -13.17
C MET A 267 -26.54 5.40 -13.28
N LYS A 268 -26.79 6.62 -12.81
CA LYS A 268 -25.80 7.70 -12.85
C LYS A 268 -24.78 7.62 -11.71
N ALA A 269 -25.22 7.36 -10.48
CA ALA A 269 -24.45 7.59 -9.27
C ALA A 269 -24.03 6.32 -8.50
N ASN A 270 -24.46 5.13 -8.92
CA ASN A 270 -24.15 3.90 -8.19
C ASN A 270 -22.63 3.58 -8.23
N PRO A 271 -21.97 3.39 -7.07
CA PRO A 271 -20.53 3.13 -7.00
C PRO A 271 -20.09 1.83 -7.68
N ALA A 272 -20.89 0.77 -7.61
CA ALA A 272 -20.54 -0.52 -8.23
C ALA A 272 -20.57 -0.44 -9.76
N LEU A 273 -21.54 0.29 -10.32
CA LEU A 273 -21.60 0.61 -11.75
C LEU A 273 -20.43 1.51 -12.18
N TYR A 274 -20.04 2.48 -11.34
CA TYR A 274 -18.85 3.29 -11.59
C TYR A 274 -17.57 2.43 -11.69
N VAL A 275 -17.36 1.52 -10.73
CA VAL A 275 -16.23 0.57 -10.77
C VAL A 275 -16.25 -0.29 -12.05
N LEU A 276 -17.43 -0.76 -12.49
CA LEU A 276 -17.57 -1.48 -13.76
C LEU A 276 -17.10 -0.62 -14.95
N ARG A 277 -17.62 0.62 -15.05
CA ARG A 277 -17.30 1.56 -16.13
C ARG A 277 -15.81 1.87 -16.16
N GLU A 278 -15.20 2.15 -15.02
CA GLU A 278 -13.76 2.39 -14.91
C GLU A 278 -12.92 1.18 -15.31
N ARG A 279 -13.33 -0.03 -14.95
CA ARG A 279 -12.64 -1.25 -15.40
C ARG A 279 -12.78 -1.48 -16.90
N ILE A 280 -13.94 -1.17 -17.49
CA ILE A 280 -14.14 -1.21 -18.94
C ILE A 280 -13.24 -0.17 -19.61
N ARG A 281 -13.22 1.08 -19.14
CA ARG A 281 -12.35 2.16 -19.65
C ARG A 281 -10.87 1.80 -19.57
N LYS A 282 -10.40 1.31 -18.42
CA LYS A 282 -9.01 0.80 -18.23
C LYS A 282 -8.70 -0.38 -19.15
N GLY A 283 -9.64 -1.31 -19.33
CA GLY A 283 -9.50 -2.45 -20.24
C GLY A 283 -9.43 -2.04 -21.72
N LEU A 284 -10.14 -0.97 -22.08
CA LEU A 284 -10.13 -0.37 -23.41
C LEU A 284 -9.01 0.67 -23.60
N GLN A 285 -8.34 1.10 -22.53
CA GLN A 285 -7.36 2.19 -22.54
C GLN A 285 -7.95 3.49 -23.12
N LEU A 286 -9.18 3.82 -22.71
CA LEU A 286 -9.86 5.06 -23.07
C LEU A 286 -9.81 6.03 -21.90
N TYR A 287 -9.46 7.29 -22.19
CA TYR A 287 -9.43 8.36 -21.21
C TYR A 287 -10.28 9.54 -21.70
N SER A 288 -10.92 10.21 -20.75
CA SER A 288 -11.60 11.49 -20.94
C SER A 288 -10.82 12.58 -20.20
N SER A 289 -10.97 13.83 -20.62
CA SER A 289 -10.42 14.99 -19.93
C SER A 289 -11.27 15.44 -18.73
N GLU A 290 -12.08 14.55 -18.14
CA GLU A 290 -12.98 14.92 -17.04
C GLU A 290 -12.20 15.28 -15.76
N PRO A 291 -12.66 16.29 -15.01
CA PRO A 291 -12.02 16.71 -13.77
C PRO A 291 -12.23 15.65 -12.68
N THR A 292 -11.19 14.86 -12.40
CA THR A 292 -11.14 13.99 -11.23
C THR A 292 -10.89 14.82 -9.97
N GLU A 293 -11.35 14.35 -8.80
CA GLU A 293 -10.98 14.99 -7.53
C GLU A 293 -9.45 15.11 -7.41
N PRO A 294 -8.94 16.28 -7.00
CA PRO A 294 -7.51 16.50 -6.92
C PRO A 294 -6.90 15.62 -5.82
N TYR A 295 -5.79 14.97 -6.14
CA TYR A 295 -5.01 14.21 -5.17
C TYR A 295 -4.48 15.11 -4.05
N LEU A 296 -4.15 14.49 -2.92
CA LEU A 296 -3.49 15.20 -1.83
C LEU A 296 -2.08 15.62 -2.28
N ASN A 297 -1.83 16.93 -2.27
CA ASN A 297 -0.59 17.59 -2.64
C ASN A 297 -0.24 18.70 -1.64
N SER A 298 0.86 19.42 -1.87
CA SER A 298 1.32 20.48 -0.95
C SER A 298 0.37 21.69 -0.85
N GLN A 299 -0.54 21.88 -1.81
CA GLN A 299 -1.46 23.02 -1.84
C GLN A 299 -2.73 22.75 -1.02
N ASN A 300 -3.28 21.54 -1.09
CA ASN A 300 -4.48 21.14 -0.34
C ASN A 300 -4.16 20.39 0.97
N TYR A 301 -2.89 20.35 1.39
CA TYR A 301 -2.42 19.71 2.62
C TYR A 301 -3.18 20.15 3.88
N GLY A 302 -3.69 21.38 3.93
CA GLY A 302 -4.48 21.91 5.04
C GLY A 302 -5.84 21.22 5.24
N GLU A 303 -6.41 20.58 4.21
CA GLU A 303 -7.70 19.87 4.29
C GLU A 303 -7.67 18.71 5.31
N LEU A 304 -6.49 18.16 5.57
CA LEU A 304 -6.27 17.04 6.50
C LEU A 304 -6.70 17.34 7.95
N PHE A 305 -6.77 18.62 8.31
CA PHE A 305 -7.01 19.06 9.69
C PHE A 305 -8.42 19.65 9.88
N GLY A 306 -9.32 19.44 8.91
CA GLY A 306 -10.71 19.80 9.04
C GLY A 306 -11.47 18.99 10.10
N ASN A 307 -12.76 19.31 10.24
CA ASN A 307 -13.65 18.59 11.17
C ASN A 307 -13.99 17.16 10.71
N GLN A 308 -13.71 16.81 9.46
CA GLN A 308 -13.92 15.47 8.94
C GLN A 308 -12.88 14.48 9.49
N ILE A 309 -13.31 13.24 9.73
CA ILE A 309 -12.41 12.14 10.09
C ILE A 309 -11.74 11.65 8.80
N ILE A 310 -10.42 11.78 8.75
CA ILE A 310 -9.60 11.40 7.59
C ILE A 310 -8.63 10.31 8.03
N TRP A 311 -8.50 9.24 7.24
CA TRP A 311 -7.50 8.20 7.48
C TRP A 311 -6.47 8.15 6.35
N PHE A 312 -5.20 8.05 6.72
CA PHE A 312 -4.16 7.58 5.83
C PHE A 312 -4.06 6.06 5.88
N VAL A 313 -3.97 5.42 4.72
CA VAL A 313 -3.68 3.98 4.61
C VAL A 313 -2.35 3.81 3.90
N ASP A 314 -1.38 3.22 4.59
CA ASP A 314 -0.08 2.82 4.03
C ASP A 314 0.07 1.31 4.01
N ASP A 315 0.19 0.74 2.81
CA ASP A 315 0.35 -0.69 2.57
C ASP A 315 1.83 -1.09 2.34
N THR A 316 2.78 -0.16 2.55
CA THR A 316 4.21 -0.36 2.25
C THR A 316 4.83 -1.54 2.96
N ASN A 317 4.49 -1.73 4.24
CA ASN A 317 5.06 -2.78 5.08
C ASN A 317 4.15 -4.00 5.29
N VAL A 318 3.13 -4.17 4.43
CA VAL A 318 2.18 -5.30 4.56
C VAL A 318 2.82 -6.62 4.14
N TYR A 319 3.46 -6.65 2.97
CA TYR A 319 4.18 -7.82 2.48
C TYR A 319 5.68 -7.57 2.47
N ARG A 320 6.36 -8.13 3.47
CA ARG A 320 7.80 -7.98 3.69
C ARG A 320 8.50 -9.32 3.50
N VAL A 321 9.69 -9.28 2.93
CA VAL A 321 10.50 -10.48 2.68
C VAL A 321 11.94 -10.30 3.13
N THR A 322 12.53 -11.37 3.65
CA THR A 322 13.98 -11.50 3.75
C THR A 322 14.51 -12.18 2.49
N ILE A 323 15.51 -11.56 1.87
CA ILE A 323 16.13 -12.06 0.64
C ILE A 323 17.38 -12.84 1.02
N HIS A 324 17.43 -14.10 0.59
CA HIS A 324 18.59 -14.96 0.72
C HIS A 324 19.11 -15.27 -0.69
N LYS A 325 20.34 -14.84 -0.99
CA LYS A 325 21.02 -15.22 -2.22
C LYS A 325 21.65 -16.59 -2.01
N THR A 326 21.21 -17.56 -2.79
CA THR A 326 21.81 -18.89 -2.83
C THR A 326 23.16 -18.84 -3.54
N PHE A 327 23.99 -19.87 -3.34
CA PHE A 327 25.31 -19.99 -3.95
C PHE A 327 25.27 -19.92 -5.49
N GLU A 328 24.25 -20.52 -6.09
CA GLU A 328 23.99 -20.50 -7.55
C GLU A 328 23.62 -19.11 -8.09
N GLY A 329 23.52 -18.10 -7.20
CA GLY A 329 23.12 -16.75 -7.54
C GLY A 329 21.60 -16.52 -7.53
N ASN A 330 20.79 -17.56 -7.29
CA ASN A 330 19.34 -17.43 -7.21
C ASN A 330 18.92 -16.69 -5.94
N LEU A 331 18.02 -15.71 -6.08
CA LEU A 331 17.44 -14.96 -4.95
C LEU A 331 16.18 -15.68 -4.46
N VAL A 332 16.26 -16.27 -3.27
CA VAL A 332 15.12 -16.88 -2.58
C VAL A 332 14.56 -15.86 -1.58
N THR A 333 13.24 -15.70 -1.56
CA THR A 333 12.56 -14.77 -0.64
C THR A 333 11.76 -15.55 0.39
N LYS A 334 11.88 -15.18 1.66
CA LYS A 334 11.05 -15.72 2.75
C LYS A 334 10.19 -14.59 3.31
N PRO A 335 8.86 -14.76 3.40
CA PRO A 335 8.00 -13.74 3.97
C PRO A 335 8.23 -13.62 5.48
N ILE A 336 8.12 -12.40 6.00
CA ILE A 336 8.12 -12.08 7.43
C ILE A 336 6.83 -11.33 7.78
N ASN A 337 6.55 -11.18 9.07
CA ASN A 337 5.41 -10.42 9.54
C ASN A 337 5.44 -8.97 9.00
N GLY A 338 4.28 -8.52 8.55
CA GLY A 338 4.04 -7.18 8.08
C GLY A 338 3.01 -6.45 8.92
N ALA A 339 2.72 -5.21 8.55
CA ALA A 339 1.65 -4.44 9.16
C ALA A 339 1.00 -3.49 8.17
N ILE A 340 -0.31 -3.29 8.34
CA ILE A 340 -1.07 -2.20 7.73
C ILE A 340 -1.05 -1.03 8.71
N ILE A 341 -0.77 0.16 8.19
CA ILE A 341 -0.81 1.41 8.95
C ILE A 341 -2.06 2.17 8.53
N ILE A 342 -2.99 2.38 9.47
CA ILE A 342 -4.14 3.24 9.29
C ILE A 342 -4.04 4.38 10.32
N PHE A 343 -3.89 5.61 9.85
CA PHE A 343 -3.50 6.73 10.70
C PHE A 343 -4.42 7.94 10.55
N ASN A 344 -4.89 8.49 11.67
CA ASN A 344 -5.66 9.73 11.71
C ASN A 344 -4.74 10.93 11.97
N PRO A 345 -4.54 11.84 11.00
CA PRO A 345 -3.60 12.95 11.12
C PRO A 345 -4.06 14.04 12.09
N ARG A 346 -5.35 14.09 12.43
CA ARG A 346 -5.88 15.08 13.38
C ARG A 346 -5.67 14.66 14.82
N THR A 347 -5.96 13.40 15.14
CA THR A 347 -5.93 12.89 16.51
C THR A 347 -4.62 12.18 16.87
N GLY A 348 -3.82 11.77 15.88
CA GLY A 348 -2.62 10.95 16.10
C GLY A 348 -2.91 9.46 16.28
N GLN A 349 -4.18 9.05 16.20
CA GLN A 349 -4.60 7.67 16.39
C GLN A 349 -4.06 6.79 15.24
N LEU A 350 -3.36 5.73 15.61
CA LEU A 350 -2.80 4.73 14.70
C LEU A 350 -3.45 3.38 14.99
N PHE A 351 -4.17 2.85 14.02
CA PHE A 351 -4.58 1.45 13.97
C PHE A 351 -3.49 0.67 13.23
N LEU A 352 -2.71 -0.10 13.99
CA LEU A 352 -1.66 -0.95 13.46
C LEU A 352 -2.17 -2.39 13.38
N LYS A 353 -2.53 -2.84 12.17
CA LYS A 353 -2.94 -4.23 11.96
C LYS A 353 -1.72 -5.07 11.62
N VAL A 354 -1.35 -6.00 12.49
CA VAL A 354 -0.29 -6.97 12.23
C VAL A 354 -0.78 -8.05 11.28
N ILE A 355 -0.02 -8.29 10.22
CA ILE A 355 -0.27 -9.35 9.23
C ILE A 355 0.78 -10.44 9.43
N HIS A 356 0.34 -11.55 10.02
CA HIS A 356 1.19 -12.70 10.29
C HIS A 356 1.50 -13.49 9.02
N THR A 357 2.65 -14.18 8.99
CA THR A 357 3.08 -14.97 7.82
C THR A 357 2.13 -16.08 7.38
N SER A 358 1.25 -16.55 8.26
CA SER A 358 0.23 -17.56 7.93
C SER A 358 -0.72 -17.11 6.82
N VAL A 359 -0.94 -15.80 6.67
CA VAL A 359 -1.78 -15.22 5.61
C VAL A 359 -1.21 -15.50 4.21
N TRP A 360 0.11 -15.67 4.11
CA TRP A 360 0.81 -15.92 2.84
C TRP A 360 0.93 -17.42 2.50
N ALA A 361 0.61 -18.30 3.44
CA ALA A 361 0.79 -19.75 3.27
C ALA A 361 -0.10 -20.31 2.16
N GLY A 362 0.49 -21.05 1.22
CA GLY A 362 -0.22 -21.65 0.08
C GLY A 362 -0.66 -20.68 -1.01
N GLN A 363 -0.38 -19.37 -0.87
CA GLN A 363 -0.81 -18.34 -1.81
C GLN A 363 0.27 -18.02 -2.85
N ARG A 364 -0.16 -17.51 -4.02
CA ARG A 364 0.73 -17.02 -5.09
C ARG A 364 0.42 -15.55 -5.39
N ARG A 365 1.35 -14.87 -6.07
CA ARG A 365 1.23 -13.42 -6.42
C ARG A 365 1.00 -12.53 -5.19
N LEU A 366 1.81 -12.75 -4.16
CA LEU A 366 1.67 -12.16 -2.83
C LEU A 366 1.65 -10.62 -2.84
N SER A 367 2.38 -9.97 -3.73
CA SER A 367 2.35 -8.49 -3.85
C SER A 367 0.98 -7.94 -4.27
N GLN A 368 0.21 -8.69 -5.06
CA GLN A 368 -1.16 -8.31 -5.39
C GLN A 368 -2.09 -8.64 -4.22
N LEU A 369 -1.95 -9.84 -3.65
CA LEU A 369 -2.74 -10.28 -2.49
C LEU A 369 -2.62 -9.31 -1.31
N ALA A 370 -1.42 -8.76 -1.06
CA ALA A 370 -1.18 -7.79 0.00
C ALA A 370 -2.10 -6.56 -0.10
N LYS A 371 -2.32 -6.04 -1.31
CA LYS A 371 -3.20 -4.88 -1.55
C LYS A 371 -4.65 -5.21 -1.28
N TRP A 372 -5.11 -6.36 -1.76
CA TRP A 372 -6.47 -6.85 -1.52
C TRP A 372 -6.73 -7.12 -0.04
N LYS A 373 -5.77 -7.78 0.63
CA LYS A 373 -5.87 -8.05 2.06
C LYS A 373 -5.87 -6.75 2.87
N THR A 374 -5.10 -5.75 2.44
CA THR A 374 -5.13 -4.42 3.06
C THR A 374 -6.50 -3.78 2.94
N ALA A 375 -7.09 -3.77 1.73
CA ALA A 375 -8.42 -3.20 1.52
C ALA A 375 -9.52 -3.95 2.30
N GLU A 376 -9.41 -5.29 2.40
CA GLU A 376 -10.32 -6.11 3.21
C GLU A 376 -10.26 -5.74 4.69
N GLU A 377 -9.07 -5.63 5.27
CA GLU A 377 -8.88 -5.29 6.68
C GLU A 377 -9.28 -3.83 6.97
N VAL A 378 -9.04 -2.89 6.05
CA VAL A 378 -9.52 -1.51 6.16
C VAL A 378 -11.05 -1.47 6.18
N ALA A 379 -11.71 -2.16 5.24
CA ALA A 379 -13.17 -2.23 5.21
C ALA A 379 -13.75 -2.94 6.44
N ALA A 380 -13.07 -3.96 6.97
CA ALA A 380 -13.46 -4.63 8.21
C ALA A 380 -13.35 -3.69 9.42
N LEU A 381 -12.28 -2.88 9.50
CA LEU A 381 -12.14 -1.86 10.53
C LEU A 381 -13.25 -0.82 10.43
N THR A 382 -13.55 -0.31 9.23
CA THR A 382 -14.65 0.64 9.03
C THR A 382 -15.99 0.07 9.48
N ARG A 383 -16.28 -1.21 9.18
CA ARG A 383 -17.49 -1.92 9.66
C ARG A 383 -17.55 -2.08 11.18
N SER A 384 -16.41 -2.15 11.85
CA SER A 384 -16.34 -2.31 13.31
C SER A 384 -16.59 -1.02 14.09
N LEU A 385 -16.51 0.14 13.42
CA LEU A 385 -16.71 1.44 14.06
C LEU A 385 -18.16 1.93 13.91
N PRO A 386 -18.70 2.63 14.93
CA PRO A 386 -19.94 3.38 14.82
C PRO A 386 -19.91 4.40 13.67
N VAL A 387 -21.06 4.74 13.10
CA VAL A 387 -21.18 5.61 11.92
C VAL A 387 -20.60 7.02 12.16
N GLU A 388 -20.60 7.46 13.42
CA GLU A 388 -20.03 8.74 13.89
C GLU A 388 -18.49 8.76 13.84
N GLU A 389 -17.85 7.60 14.05
CA GLU A 389 -16.39 7.45 14.06
C GLU A 389 -15.83 6.99 12.71
N GLN A 390 -16.70 6.61 11.76
CA GLN A 390 -16.29 6.22 10.42
C GLN A 390 -15.64 7.39 9.68
N PRO A 391 -14.55 7.13 8.93
CA PRO A 391 -13.88 8.17 8.16
C PRO A 391 -14.81 8.68 7.06
N LYS A 392 -14.80 9.99 6.83
CA LYS A 392 -15.43 10.58 5.64
C LYS A 392 -14.52 10.53 4.42
N GLN A 393 -13.20 10.43 4.66
CA GLN A 393 -12.21 10.35 3.61
C GLN A 393 -11.08 9.38 3.97
N ILE A 394 -10.65 8.58 3.00
CA ILE A 394 -9.48 7.71 3.10
C ILE A 394 -8.47 8.11 2.04
N VAL A 395 -7.29 8.48 2.48
CA VAL A 395 -6.16 8.86 1.63
C VAL A 395 -5.17 7.69 1.56
N VAL A 396 -4.92 7.20 0.35
CA VAL A 396 -3.91 6.14 0.14
C VAL A 396 -2.55 6.72 -0.24
N THR A 397 -1.49 6.19 0.36
CA THR A 397 -0.11 6.59 0.01
C THR A 397 0.31 6.08 -1.36
N ARG A 398 -0.23 4.93 -1.80
CA ARG A 398 0.14 4.29 -3.07
C ARG A 398 -1.08 4.11 -3.97
N ARG A 399 -1.03 4.63 -5.20
CA ARG A 399 -2.12 4.56 -6.19
C ARG A 399 -2.67 3.15 -6.43
N GLY A 400 -1.82 2.13 -6.30
CA GLY A 400 -2.22 0.74 -6.46
C GLY A 400 -3.24 0.21 -5.43
N MET A 401 -3.50 0.97 -4.35
CA MET A 401 -4.51 0.66 -3.33
C MET A 401 -5.91 1.21 -3.64
N LEU A 402 -6.05 2.13 -4.61
CA LEU A 402 -7.36 2.69 -4.97
C LEU A 402 -8.29 1.60 -5.50
N ASP A 403 -7.88 0.84 -6.53
CA ASP A 403 -8.75 -0.18 -7.12
C ASP A 403 -9.26 -1.22 -6.09
N PRO A 404 -8.43 -1.79 -5.18
CA PRO A 404 -8.95 -2.72 -4.17
C PRO A 404 -9.88 -2.06 -3.15
N LEU A 405 -9.59 -0.82 -2.72
CA LEU A 405 -10.43 -0.10 -1.76
C LEU A 405 -11.79 0.27 -2.36
N GLU A 406 -11.82 0.77 -3.60
CA GLU A 406 -13.08 1.06 -4.30
C GLU A 406 -14.03 -0.15 -4.31
N VAL A 407 -13.47 -1.35 -4.42
CA VAL A 407 -14.24 -2.60 -4.47
C VAL A 407 -14.70 -3.06 -3.10
N HIS A 408 -13.87 -2.89 -2.07
CA HIS A 408 -14.19 -3.30 -0.70
C HIS A 408 -15.03 -2.27 0.06
N MET A 409 -15.05 -1.02 -0.39
CA MET A 409 -15.79 0.08 0.22
C MET A 409 -17.12 0.38 -0.49
N LEU A 410 -17.61 -0.51 -1.36
CA LEU A 410 -18.92 -0.35 -2.03
C LEU A 410 -20.08 -0.27 -1.02
N ASP A 411 -19.94 -0.88 0.15
CA ASP A 411 -20.92 -0.81 1.25
C ASP A 411 -20.91 0.58 1.93
N PHE A 412 -19.94 1.43 1.61
CA PHE A 412 -19.71 2.75 2.21
C PHE A 412 -19.66 3.87 1.15
N PRO A 413 -20.79 4.18 0.48
CA PRO A 413 -20.82 5.13 -0.64
C PRO A 413 -20.44 6.57 -0.25
N ASN A 414 -20.55 6.91 1.05
CA ASN A 414 -20.27 8.25 1.56
C ASN A 414 -18.78 8.50 1.90
N ILE A 415 -17.92 7.50 1.74
CA ILE A 415 -16.49 7.61 2.06
C ILE A 415 -15.71 7.94 0.80
N VAL A 416 -15.07 9.10 0.79
CA VAL A 416 -14.26 9.57 -0.34
C VAL A 416 -12.89 8.86 -0.35
N LEU A 417 -12.52 8.23 -1.46
CA LEU A 417 -11.21 7.60 -1.65
C LEU A 417 -10.31 8.53 -2.46
N LYS A 418 -9.21 9.02 -1.86
CA LYS A 418 -8.28 9.96 -2.50
C LYS A 418 -6.87 9.38 -2.57
N GLY A 419 -6.17 9.60 -3.68
CA GLY A 419 -4.74 9.32 -3.80
C GLY A 419 -3.88 10.46 -3.24
N SER A 420 -2.65 10.16 -2.84
CA SER A 420 -1.65 11.18 -2.50
C SER A 420 -0.53 11.25 -3.54
N GLU A 421 -0.13 12.47 -3.88
CA GLU A 421 1.12 12.76 -4.62
C GLU A 421 2.32 12.90 -3.69
N LEU A 422 2.05 13.10 -2.39
CA LEU A 422 3.08 13.22 -1.36
C LEU A 422 3.55 11.83 -0.94
N GLN A 423 4.85 11.57 -1.02
CA GLN A 423 5.43 10.31 -0.56
C GLN A 423 5.70 10.34 0.94
N LEU A 424 4.64 10.28 1.75
CA LEU A 424 4.75 10.35 3.21
C LEU A 424 5.50 9.13 3.79
N PRO A 425 6.40 9.31 4.78
CA PRO A 425 7.32 8.28 5.22
C PRO A 425 6.76 7.38 6.34
N PHE A 426 5.47 7.02 6.30
CA PHE A 426 4.85 6.19 7.35
C PHE A 426 5.53 4.83 7.54
N GLN A 427 6.10 4.26 6.48
CA GLN A 427 6.91 3.05 6.56
C GLN A 427 8.07 3.12 7.57
N ALA A 428 8.55 4.32 7.91
CA ALA A 428 9.62 4.52 8.88
C ALA A 428 9.20 4.23 10.33
N LEU A 429 7.89 4.19 10.63
CA LEU A 429 7.38 3.81 11.96
C LEU A 429 7.91 2.44 12.40
N LEU A 430 8.01 1.48 11.47
CA LEU A 430 8.52 0.14 11.77
C LEU A 430 10.03 0.09 12.08
N LYS A 431 10.75 1.20 11.88
CA LYS A 431 12.17 1.31 12.28
C LYS A 431 12.32 1.61 13.78
N LEU A 432 11.24 1.99 14.47
CA LEU A 432 11.20 2.12 15.92
C LEU A 432 11.08 0.73 16.56
N GLU A 433 11.83 0.49 17.62
CA GLU A 433 11.87 -0.80 18.33
C GLU A 433 10.48 -1.20 18.84
N LYS A 434 9.74 -0.26 19.44
CA LYS A 434 8.38 -0.50 19.98
C LYS A 434 7.44 -1.13 18.95
N PHE A 435 7.44 -0.65 17.71
CA PHE A 435 6.60 -1.19 16.64
C PHE A 435 7.26 -2.39 15.94
N GLY A 436 8.57 -2.33 15.69
CA GLY A 436 9.31 -3.38 14.99
C GLY A 436 9.28 -4.70 15.74
N ASP A 437 9.51 -4.68 17.05
CA ASP A 437 9.55 -5.88 17.89
C ASP A 437 8.15 -6.44 18.09
N LEU A 438 7.14 -5.58 18.29
CA LEU A 438 5.73 -6.00 18.36
C LEU A 438 5.30 -6.79 17.12
N ILE A 439 5.65 -6.31 15.92
CA ILE A 439 5.29 -6.96 14.66
C ILE A 439 6.07 -8.28 14.48
N LEU A 440 7.36 -8.31 14.84
CA LEU A 440 8.21 -9.50 14.69
C LEU A 440 7.84 -10.61 15.68
N CYS A 441 7.48 -10.26 16.92
CA CYS A 441 7.12 -11.22 17.97
C CYS A 441 5.65 -11.71 17.88
N ALA A 442 4.80 -11.08 17.06
CA ALA A 442 3.42 -11.49 16.92
C ALA A 442 3.27 -12.90 16.33
N THR A 443 2.52 -13.76 17.02
CA THR A 443 2.22 -15.14 16.62
C THR A 443 0.93 -15.26 15.81
N GLU A 444 0.07 -14.24 15.85
CA GLU A 444 -1.21 -14.20 15.15
C GLU A 444 -1.53 -12.80 14.61
N PRO A 445 -2.47 -12.67 13.65
CA PRO A 445 -2.94 -11.37 13.19
C PRO A 445 -3.73 -10.65 14.28
N GLN A 446 -3.29 -9.45 14.67
CA GLN A 446 -3.94 -8.65 15.72
C GLN A 446 -4.00 -7.18 15.33
N MET A 447 -5.01 -6.47 15.85
CA MET A 447 -5.14 -5.01 15.72
C MET A 447 -4.62 -4.37 17.00
N VAL A 448 -3.68 -3.43 16.89
CA VAL A 448 -3.13 -2.72 18.03
C VAL A 448 -3.33 -1.22 17.85
N LEU A 449 -3.89 -0.56 18.86
CA LEU A 449 -4.16 0.86 18.86
C LEU A 449 -3.02 1.62 19.53
N PHE A 450 -2.57 2.70 18.87
CA PHE A 450 -1.59 3.63 19.42
C PHE A 450 -2.06 5.06 19.23
N ASN A 451 -1.55 5.97 20.06
CA ASN A 451 -1.52 7.39 19.74
C ASN A 451 -0.07 7.76 19.43
N VAL A 452 0.20 8.14 18.18
CA VAL A 452 1.56 8.49 17.73
C VAL A 452 1.94 9.92 18.10
N PHE A 453 0.97 10.76 18.50
CA PHE A 453 1.27 12.09 19.02
C PHE A 453 1.55 12.10 20.52
N ASP A 454 1.39 10.95 21.21
CA ASP A 454 1.49 10.88 22.67
C ASP A 454 0.62 11.98 23.33
N ASP A 455 1.24 12.98 23.95
CA ASP A 455 0.62 14.11 24.64
C ASP A 455 0.76 15.46 23.90
N TRP A 456 1.35 15.50 22.70
CA TRP A 456 1.67 16.74 21.99
C TRP A 456 0.47 17.65 21.75
N LEU A 457 -0.74 17.09 21.59
CA LEU A 457 -1.95 17.87 21.35
C LEU A 457 -2.36 18.75 22.54
N GLN A 458 -1.74 18.59 23.71
CA GLN A 458 -1.93 19.49 24.86
C GLN A 458 -1.23 20.84 24.67
N THR A 459 -0.07 20.86 24.01
CA THR A 459 0.75 22.09 23.83
C THR A 459 0.75 22.62 22.40
N VAL A 460 0.57 21.75 21.40
CA VAL A 460 0.62 22.14 19.98
C VAL A 460 -0.62 21.72 19.19
N SER A 461 -0.89 22.44 18.10
CA SER A 461 -1.98 22.09 17.18
C SER A 461 -1.75 20.76 16.47
N SER A 462 -2.82 20.12 15.99
CA SER A 462 -2.76 18.91 15.17
C SER A 462 -1.90 19.08 13.92
N TYR A 463 -1.96 20.24 13.27
CA TYR A 463 -1.12 20.58 12.12
C TYR A 463 0.37 20.54 12.48
N THR A 464 0.74 21.14 13.62
CA THR A 464 2.12 21.18 14.10
C THR A 464 2.58 19.78 14.55
N ALA A 465 1.74 19.05 15.29
CA ALA A 465 2.02 17.68 15.73
C ALA A 465 2.25 16.73 14.54
N PHE A 466 1.42 16.82 13.50
CA PHE A 466 1.61 16.04 12.28
C PHE A 466 2.87 16.45 11.52
N SER A 467 3.17 17.74 11.44
CA SER A 467 4.41 18.23 10.80
C SER A 467 5.66 17.75 11.54
N ARG A 468 5.64 17.78 12.88
CA ARG A 468 6.68 17.18 13.75
C ARG A 468 6.83 15.69 13.46
N LEU A 469 5.73 14.95 13.40
CA LEU A 469 5.74 13.52 13.10
C LEU A 469 6.37 13.23 11.73
N VAL A 470 5.94 13.93 10.67
CA VAL A 470 6.47 13.75 9.31
C VAL A 470 7.97 14.06 9.28
N LEU A 471 8.42 15.10 9.98
CA LEU A 471 9.83 15.45 10.09
C LEU A 471 10.66 14.33 10.75
N ILE A 472 10.18 13.79 11.87
CA ILE A 472 10.84 12.67 12.56
C ILE A 472 10.89 11.44 11.68
N LEU A 473 9.76 11.06 11.07
CA LEU A 473 9.67 9.88 10.21
C LEU A 473 10.52 10.02 8.95
N ARG A 474 10.61 11.21 8.36
CA ARG A 474 11.48 11.47 7.21
C ARG A 474 12.95 11.35 7.60
N ALA A 475 13.35 11.92 8.74
CA ALA A 475 14.71 11.80 9.25
C ALA A 475 15.06 10.33 9.56
N LEU A 476 14.16 9.57 10.19
CA LEU A 476 14.31 8.11 10.39
C LEU A 476 14.37 7.33 9.08
N HIS A 477 13.65 7.78 8.04
CA HIS A 477 13.71 7.15 6.72
C HIS A 477 15.11 7.29 6.12
N VAL A 478 15.69 8.49 6.22
CA VAL A 478 17.01 8.86 5.69
C VAL A 478 18.16 8.28 6.51
N SER A 479 18.24 8.60 7.80
CA SER A 479 19.34 8.21 8.69
C SER A 479 18.81 7.76 10.06
N PRO A 480 18.48 6.46 10.21
CA PRO A 480 17.91 5.94 11.46
C PRO A 480 18.82 6.16 12.67
N GLU A 481 20.13 5.87 12.52
CA GLU A 481 21.10 5.97 13.61
C GLU A 481 21.23 7.42 14.12
N ARG A 482 21.42 8.38 13.21
CA ARG A 482 21.60 9.79 13.57
C ARG A 482 20.32 10.39 14.17
N THR A 483 19.15 10.06 13.62
CA THR A 483 17.87 10.53 14.16
C THR A 483 17.61 10.01 15.56
N LYS A 484 17.89 8.74 15.86
CA LYS A 484 17.75 8.20 17.22
C LYS A 484 18.62 8.93 18.24
N ILE A 485 19.83 9.35 17.84
CA ILE A 485 20.73 10.14 18.69
C ILE A 485 20.15 11.54 18.91
N ILE A 486 19.67 12.20 17.86
CA ILE A 486 19.08 13.55 17.95
C ILE A 486 17.84 13.57 18.86
N LEU A 487 17.00 12.53 18.81
CA LEU A 487 15.80 12.42 19.66
C LEU A 487 16.12 12.28 21.15
N ARG A 488 17.36 11.90 21.53
CA ARG A 488 17.80 11.73 22.93
C ARG A 488 19.03 12.60 23.21
N PRO A 489 18.84 13.94 23.33
CA PRO A 489 19.96 14.88 23.48
C PRO A 489 20.72 14.72 24.80
N SER A 490 20.07 14.18 25.85
CA SER A 490 20.70 13.89 27.14
C SER A 490 20.25 12.54 27.67
N PRO A 491 21.08 11.86 28.49
CA PRO A 491 20.74 10.57 29.09
C PRO A 491 19.63 10.65 30.15
N SER A 492 19.28 11.86 30.61
CA SER A 492 18.17 12.08 31.54
C SER A 492 16.80 12.04 30.85
N VAL A 493 16.77 12.13 29.51
CA VAL A 493 15.51 12.04 28.75
C VAL A 493 15.07 10.59 28.68
N VAL A 494 13.92 10.31 29.27
CA VAL A 494 13.29 8.99 29.28
C VAL A 494 12.07 9.01 28.36
N THR A 495 11.79 7.86 27.73
CA THR A 495 10.52 7.61 27.03
C THR A 495 9.60 6.89 27.99
N GLU A 496 8.41 7.44 28.24
CA GLU A 496 7.44 6.78 29.11
C GLU A 496 6.95 5.46 28.50
N PRO A 497 6.57 4.45 29.31
CA PRO A 497 6.20 3.12 28.78
C PRO A 497 5.04 3.17 27.78
N HIS A 498 4.08 4.07 28.00
CA HIS A 498 2.91 4.24 27.15
C HIS A 498 3.18 5.17 25.94
N HIS A 499 4.22 6.00 26.00
CA HIS A 499 4.62 6.91 24.91
C HIS A 499 5.47 6.22 23.84
N VAL A 500 5.43 6.78 22.62
CA VAL A 500 6.27 6.38 21.49
C VAL A 500 7.56 7.19 21.48
N TRP A 501 7.47 8.48 21.79
CA TRP A 501 8.56 9.43 21.69
C TRP A 501 9.16 9.80 23.06
N PRO A 502 10.42 10.25 23.11
CA PRO A 502 11.00 10.74 24.36
C PRO A 502 10.27 11.98 24.88
N THR A 503 10.08 12.07 26.19
CA THR A 503 9.42 13.23 26.81
C THR A 503 10.39 14.42 26.83
N LEU A 504 10.06 15.46 26.05
CA LEU A 504 10.89 16.66 25.87
C LEU A 504 10.07 17.92 26.16
N SER A 505 10.75 18.99 26.59
CA SER A 505 10.14 20.32 26.68
C SER A 505 9.88 20.91 25.29
N ASP A 506 8.96 21.88 25.18
CA ASP A 506 8.68 22.55 23.90
C ASP A 506 9.93 23.25 23.32
N GLU A 507 10.80 23.80 24.18
CA GLU A 507 12.08 24.40 23.73
C GLU A 507 13.05 23.35 23.17
N ASP A 508 13.15 22.19 23.81
CA ASP A 508 13.99 21.10 23.33
C ASP A 508 13.44 20.51 22.03
N TRP A 509 12.12 20.41 21.89
CA TRP A 509 11.47 20.01 20.63
C TRP A 509 11.86 20.93 19.48
N VAL A 510 11.88 22.25 19.67
CA VAL A 510 12.31 23.19 18.62
C VAL A 510 13.75 22.92 18.20
N ARG A 511 14.67 22.68 19.14
CA ARG A 511 16.08 22.37 18.83
C ARG A 511 16.22 21.04 18.08
N VAL A 512 15.48 20.03 18.52
CA VAL A 512 15.43 18.71 17.88
C VAL A 512 14.87 18.82 16.46
N GLU A 513 13.76 19.52 16.26
CA GLU A 513 13.15 19.72 14.94
C GLU A 513 14.12 20.40 13.95
N VAL A 514 14.83 21.44 14.38
CA VAL A 514 15.86 22.09 13.55
C VAL A 514 16.95 21.08 13.15
N ALA A 515 17.45 20.29 14.10
CA ALA A 515 18.46 19.28 13.83
C ALA A 515 17.97 18.17 12.87
N LEU A 516 16.71 17.73 13.00
CA LEU A 516 16.11 16.73 12.10
C LEU A 516 15.95 17.27 10.68
N LYS A 517 15.51 18.52 10.54
CA LYS A 517 15.43 19.21 9.25
C LYS A 517 16.80 19.25 8.57
N ASP A 518 17.84 19.60 9.30
CA ASP A 518 19.20 19.69 8.75
C ASP A 518 19.71 18.33 8.28
N VAL A 519 19.41 17.24 8.99
CA VAL A 519 19.77 15.87 8.53
C VAL A 519 19.11 15.54 7.18
N ILE A 520 17.82 15.87 7.03
CA ILE A 520 17.08 15.60 5.80
C ILE A 520 17.66 16.41 4.63
N LEU A 521 17.90 17.70 4.86
CA LEU A 521 18.41 18.60 3.81
C LEU A 521 19.85 18.27 3.41
N VAL A 522 20.71 17.91 4.36
CA VAL A 522 22.10 17.49 4.06
C VAL A 522 22.12 16.21 3.23
N ASP A 523 21.26 15.24 3.51
CA ASP A 523 21.15 14.03 2.69
C ASP A 523 20.63 14.33 1.27
N TYR A 524 19.61 15.19 1.16
CA TYR A 524 19.09 15.64 -0.13
C TYR A 524 20.16 16.37 -0.95
N GLY A 525 20.90 17.30 -0.33
CA GLY A 525 21.99 18.05 -0.97
C GLY A 525 23.11 17.14 -1.45
N LYS A 526 23.48 16.11 -0.67
CA LYS A 526 24.48 15.12 -1.07
C LYS A 526 24.02 14.22 -2.21
N LYS A 527 22.75 13.77 -2.20
CA LYS A 527 22.22 12.88 -3.25
C LYS A 527 22.04 13.59 -4.59
N ASN A 528 21.62 14.86 -4.55
CA ASN A 528 21.30 15.64 -5.74
C ASN A 528 22.41 16.61 -6.14
N ASN A 529 23.53 16.66 -5.40
CA ASN A 529 24.61 17.63 -5.57
C ASN A 529 24.10 19.09 -5.58
N VAL A 530 23.24 19.43 -4.61
CA VAL A 530 22.65 20.77 -4.46
C VAL A 530 23.13 21.40 -3.17
N ASN A 531 23.50 22.68 -3.23
CA ASN A 531 23.79 23.47 -2.03
C ASN A 531 22.48 23.77 -1.28
N VAL A 532 22.35 23.25 -0.06
CA VAL A 532 21.15 23.37 0.79
C VAL A 532 20.74 24.84 1.02
N ALA A 533 21.71 25.76 1.05
CA ALA A 533 21.44 27.18 1.27
C ALA A 533 20.68 27.86 0.11
N SER A 534 20.70 27.26 -1.09
CA SER A 534 19.99 27.76 -2.27
C SER A 534 18.50 27.39 -2.31
N LEU A 535 18.05 26.52 -1.40
CA LEU A 535 16.68 26.02 -1.37
C LEU A 535 15.71 27.06 -0.80
N THR A 536 14.55 27.23 -1.44
CA THR A 536 13.48 28.08 -0.90
C THR A 536 12.70 27.37 0.20
N GLN A 537 11.93 28.12 1.00
CA GLN A 537 11.06 27.53 2.02
C GLN A 537 9.99 26.59 1.43
N THR A 538 9.50 26.88 0.22
CA THR A 538 8.55 25.99 -0.46
C THR A 538 9.23 24.69 -0.89
N GLU A 539 10.44 24.76 -1.45
CA GLU A 539 11.23 23.58 -1.82
C GLU A 539 11.59 22.75 -0.59
N ILE A 540 12.00 23.38 0.52
CA ILE A 540 12.27 22.69 1.79
C ILE A 540 11.03 21.93 2.28
N ARG A 541 9.86 22.58 2.28
CA ARG A 541 8.59 21.94 2.67
C ARG A 541 8.29 20.75 1.77
N ASP A 542 8.42 20.91 0.46
CA ASP A 542 8.11 19.87 -0.52
C ASP A 542 9.08 18.67 -0.38
N ILE A 543 10.37 18.91 -0.08
CA ILE A 543 11.36 17.85 0.23
C ILE A 543 10.94 17.05 1.46
N ILE A 544 10.52 17.74 2.53
CA ILE A 544 10.09 17.10 3.78
C ILE A 544 8.81 16.27 3.56
N LEU A 545 7.84 16.82 2.82
CA LEU A 545 6.60 16.14 2.48
C LEU A 545 6.80 15.03 1.43
N GLY A 546 7.94 15.02 0.73
CA GLY A 546 8.29 14.00 -0.27
C GLY A 546 7.56 14.20 -1.60
N ALA A 547 7.35 15.44 -2.01
CA ALA A 547 6.90 15.78 -3.35
C ALA A 547 8.07 15.63 -4.35
N GLU A 548 7.75 15.37 -5.62
CA GLU A 548 8.75 15.34 -6.69
C GLU A 548 9.15 16.78 -7.06
N ILE A 549 10.44 17.10 -6.89
CA ILE A 549 10.98 18.44 -7.16
C ILE A 549 12.15 18.31 -8.12
N THR A 550 12.18 19.18 -9.12
CA THR A 550 13.35 19.32 -10.00
C THR A 550 14.47 20.04 -9.24
N PRO A 551 15.69 19.48 -9.17
CA PRO A 551 16.81 20.15 -8.53
C PRO A 551 17.03 21.56 -9.10
N PRO A 552 17.33 22.58 -8.27
CA PRO A 552 17.56 23.94 -8.74
C PRO A 552 18.75 24.01 -9.70
N SER A 553 18.62 24.83 -10.74
CA SER A 553 19.65 24.98 -11.79
C SER A 553 20.96 25.55 -11.25
N LEU A 554 22.08 25.17 -11.87
CA LEU A 554 23.44 25.61 -11.50
C LEU A 554 23.57 27.15 -11.46
N GLN A 555 22.89 27.85 -12.37
CA GLN A 555 22.90 29.31 -12.44
C GLN A 555 22.28 29.95 -11.19
N ARG A 556 21.20 29.35 -10.66
CA ARG A 556 20.55 29.82 -9.43
C ARG A 556 21.40 29.53 -8.19
N GLN A 557 22.12 28.41 -8.18
CA GLN A 557 23.06 28.06 -7.12
C GLN A 557 24.21 29.09 -7.04
N GLN A 558 24.78 29.49 -8.18
CA GLN A 558 25.82 30.51 -8.26
C GLN A 558 25.35 31.89 -7.75
N ILE A 559 24.13 32.30 -8.10
CA ILE A 559 23.55 33.57 -7.62
C ILE A 559 23.38 33.55 -6.10
N ALA A 560 22.87 32.46 -5.53
CA ALA A 560 22.70 32.33 -4.08
C ALA A 560 24.03 32.33 -3.32
N GLU A 561 25.09 31.74 -3.91
CA GLU A 561 26.44 31.78 -3.33
C GLU A 561 27.04 33.20 -3.35
N ILE A 562 26.81 33.96 -4.42
CA ILE A 562 27.24 35.37 -4.53
C ILE A 562 26.48 36.25 -3.52
N GLU A 563 25.17 36.09 -3.38
CA GLU A 563 24.38 36.83 -2.38
C GLU A 563 24.78 36.50 -0.94
N LYS A 564 25.11 35.23 -0.66
CA LYS A 564 25.58 34.81 0.67
C LYS A 564 26.95 35.40 0.97
N ALA A 565 27.88 35.37 0.02
CA ALA A 565 29.19 36.01 0.16
C ALA A 565 29.07 37.53 0.40
N ALA A 566 28.11 38.20 -0.26
CA ALA A 566 27.83 39.61 -0.04
C ALA A 566 27.24 39.90 1.37
N ARG A 567 26.37 39.02 1.89
CA ARG A 567 25.82 39.14 3.25
C ARG A 567 26.86 38.87 4.34
N GLU A 568 27.72 37.87 4.16
CA GLU A 568 28.78 37.52 5.12
C GLU A 568 29.85 38.62 5.25
N GLN A 569 30.09 39.40 4.19
CA GLN A 569 30.94 40.62 4.29
C GLN A 569 30.35 41.73 5.17
N THR A 570 29.05 41.68 5.51
CA THR A 570 28.37 42.76 6.24
C THR A 570 28.23 42.48 7.76
N GLN A 571 28.50 41.27 8.24
CA GLN A 571 28.40 40.90 9.67
C GLN A 571 29.64 40.17 10.19
N MET A 572 30.72 40.93 10.45
CA MET A 572 31.73 40.53 11.42
C MET A 572 31.49 41.27 12.73
N THR A 573 30.89 40.61 13.72
CA THR A 573 30.82 41.13 15.10
C THR A 573 31.36 40.08 16.06
N ALA A 574 32.45 40.41 16.76
CA ALA A 574 33.05 39.56 17.78
C ALA A 574 32.08 39.38 18.95
N LYS A 575 31.88 38.13 19.41
CA LYS A 575 30.98 37.81 20.53
C LYS A 575 31.82 37.46 21.75
N THR A 576 31.70 38.26 22.81
CA THR A 576 32.39 38.02 24.09
C THR A 576 31.49 37.21 25.02
N THR A 577 31.98 36.08 25.52
CA THR A 577 31.21 35.18 26.39
C THR A 577 31.89 35.04 27.75
N LYS A 578 31.10 35.13 28.84
CA LYS A 578 31.57 34.98 30.22
C LYS A 578 31.43 33.52 30.64
N THR A 579 32.53 32.86 31.04
CA THR A 579 32.55 31.47 31.54
C THR A 579 33.39 31.37 32.82
N ALA A 580 33.36 30.25 33.55
CA ALA A 580 34.10 30.08 34.81
C ALA A 580 34.93 28.79 34.81
N ASP A 581 36.07 28.80 35.51
CA ASP A 581 36.91 27.60 35.68
C ASP A 581 36.36 26.63 36.75
N LYS A 582 37.01 25.47 36.90
CA LYS A 582 36.66 24.43 37.89
C LYS A 582 36.76 24.87 39.36
N TYR A 583 37.28 26.07 39.63
CA TYR A 583 37.40 26.67 40.96
C TYR A 583 36.52 27.92 41.11
N GLY A 584 35.66 28.23 40.12
CA GLY A 584 34.66 29.31 40.19
C GLY A 584 35.15 30.70 39.78
N ASN A 585 36.35 30.83 39.19
CA ASN A 585 36.86 32.13 38.75
C ASN A 585 36.28 32.51 37.37
N GLN A 586 35.75 33.72 37.24
CA GLN A 586 35.13 34.21 36.00
C GLN A 586 36.19 34.60 34.95
N MET A 587 36.11 34.02 33.76
CA MET A 587 36.90 34.33 32.58
C MET A 587 36.02 34.98 31.49
N LEU A 588 36.60 35.94 30.78
CA LEU A 588 36.02 36.60 29.61
C LEU A 588 36.76 36.13 28.37
N VAL A 589 36.08 35.41 27.48
CA VAL A 589 36.65 34.92 26.21
C VAL A 589 35.99 35.68 25.06
N THR A 590 36.80 36.41 24.30
CA THR A 590 36.36 37.13 23.09
C THR A 590 36.83 36.34 21.87
N THR A 591 35.89 35.75 21.14
CA THR A 591 36.19 34.97 19.94
C THR A 591 35.96 35.84 18.70
N THR A 592 36.99 35.99 17.87
CA THR A 592 36.97 36.85 16.68
C THR A 592 36.88 36.08 15.36
N THR A 593 36.98 34.74 15.38
CA THR A 593 36.90 33.91 14.16
C THR A 593 35.95 32.73 14.33
N ASN A 594 35.11 32.47 13.31
CA ASN A 594 34.13 31.37 13.30
C ASN A 594 34.78 29.97 13.37
N TYR A 595 36.06 29.85 13.00
CA TYR A 595 36.79 28.57 12.97
C TYR A 595 36.99 27.96 14.38
N GLU A 596 37.14 28.79 15.40
CA GLU A 596 37.38 28.31 16.77
C GLU A 596 36.12 27.83 17.48
N GLN A 597 34.92 28.19 17.01
CA GLN A 597 33.65 27.66 17.55
C GLN A 597 33.37 26.22 17.12
N ASP A 598 33.80 25.81 15.92
CA ASP A 598 33.64 24.42 15.44
C ASP A 598 34.72 23.47 15.99
N ALA A 599 35.85 23.99 16.49
CA ALA A 599 37.07 23.23 16.71
C ALA A 599 37.36 22.82 18.16
N PHE A 600 36.43 22.96 19.10
CA PHE A 600 36.56 22.35 20.44
C PHE A 600 35.62 21.16 20.64
N ALA A 601 35.66 20.21 19.72
CA ALA A 601 35.29 18.83 19.99
C ALA A 601 36.57 18.07 20.37
N SER A 602 36.67 17.57 21.60
CA SER A 602 37.75 16.63 21.93
C SER A 602 37.72 15.51 20.88
N ARG A 603 38.86 15.21 20.24
CA ARG A 603 38.98 14.16 19.19
C ARG A 603 38.58 12.74 19.66
N THR A 604 38.12 12.62 20.90
CA THR A 604 37.86 11.42 21.68
C THR A 604 36.61 11.57 22.55
N ASP A 605 35.50 12.11 22.01
CA ASP A 605 34.21 11.99 22.71
C ASP A 605 33.75 10.51 22.72
N TRP A 606 34.07 9.82 23.81
CA TRP A 606 33.73 8.42 24.00
C TRP A 606 32.23 8.23 24.27
N ARG A 607 31.52 9.27 24.73
CA ARG A 607 30.09 9.17 25.07
C ARG A 607 29.24 9.07 23.81
N VAL A 608 29.48 9.97 22.85
CA VAL A 608 28.81 9.94 21.55
C VAL A 608 29.05 8.60 20.83
N ARG A 609 30.28 8.07 20.92
CA ARG A 609 30.63 6.76 20.36
C ARG A 609 29.94 5.61 21.08
N ALA A 610 29.90 5.60 22.41
CA ALA A 610 29.21 4.57 23.19
C ALA A 610 27.70 4.51 22.87
N LEU A 611 27.03 5.67 22.75
CA LEU A 611 25.62 5.74 22.34
C LEU A 611 25.41 5.24 20.91
N SER A 612 26.35 5.53 20.01
CA SER A 612 26.29 5.09 18.62
C SER A 612 26.53 3.58 18.49
N ALA A 613 27.48 3.03 19.27
CA ALA A 613 27.81 1.61 19.32
C ALA A 613 26.63 0.75 19.83
N ALA A 614 25.74 1.29 20.68
CA ALA A 614 24.54 0.58 21.10
C ALA A 614 23.66 0.11 19.92
N ASN A 615 23.71 0.81 18.78
CA ASN A 615 22.95 0.49 17.57
C ASN A 615 23.69 -0.43 16.58
N LEU A 616 24.95 -0.80 16.82
CA LEU A 616 25.77 -1.54 15.84
C LEU A 616 25.16 -2.90 15.46
N HIS A 617 24.45 -3.53 16.40
CA HIS A 617 23.76 -4.81 16.20
C HIS A 617 22.75 -4.78 15.03
N LEU A 618 22.22 -3.60 14.66
CA LEU A 618 21.33 -3.45 13.52
C LEU A 618 22.01 -3.75 12.17
N ARG A 619 23.33 -3.53 12.09
CA ARG A 619 24.12 -3.79 10.87
C ARG A 619 24.24 -5.29 10.56
N ALA A 620 24.23 -6.14 11.59
CA ALA A 620 24.23 -7.60 11.44
C ALA A 620 22.95 -8.17 10.76
N ARG A 621 21.94 -7.32 10.48
CA ARG A 621 20.78 -7.69 9.63
C ARG A 621 21.17 -7.83 8.16
N HIS A 622 22.16 -7.07 7.70
CA HIS A 622 22.64 -7.05 6.32
C HIS A 622 24.11 -7.47 6.28
N ILE A 623 24.33 -8.78 6.11
CA ILE A 623 25.68 -9.35 6.02
C ILE A 623 25.97 -9.64 4.54
N TYR A 624 27.05 -9.08 4.03
CA TYR A 624 27.55 -9.33 2.70
C TYR A 624 28.75 -10.26 2.80
N ILE A 625 28.74 -11.34 2.02
CA ILE A 625 29.87 -12.28 1.94
C ILE A 625 30.45 -12.12 0.54
N PRO A 626 31.73 -11.73 0.41
CA PRO A 626 32.38 -11.66 -0.90
C PRO A 626 32.39 -13.07 -1.52
N ALA A 627 31.88 -13.17 -2.75
CA ALA A 627 31.77 -14.44 -3.45
C ALA A 627 32.89 -14.54 -4.49
N ASP A 628 34.08 -14.95 -4.04
CA ASP A 628 35.15 -15.37 -4.95
C ASP A 628 34.95 -16.81 -5.40
N LYS A 629 35.54 -17.17 -6.55
CA LYS A 629 35.48 -18.53 -7.11
C LYS A 629 36.05 -19.53 -6.09
N VAL A 630 35.18 -20.37 -5.53
CA VAL A 630 35.56 -21.47 -4.66
C VAL A 630 36.55 -22.36 -5.42
N ARG A 631 37.76 -22.52 -4.88
CA ARG A 631 38.71 -23.51 -5.38
C ARG A 631 38.27 -24.88 -4.87
N GLU A 632 38.14 -25.87 -5.75
CA GLU A 632 37.71 -27.23 -5.36
C GLU A 632 38.65 -27.89 -4.33
N SER A 633 39.91 -27.45 -4.25
CA SER A 633 40.89 -27.89 -3.26
C SER A 633 41.00 -26.99 -2.01
N GLY A 634 40.20 -25.93 -1.91
CA GLY A 634 40.28 -24.97 -0.79
C GLY A 634 39.50 -25.41 0.44
N ILE A 635 40.01 -25.07 1.63
CA ILE A 635 39.29 -25.27 2.89
C ILE A 635 38.13 -24.28 2.99
N THR A 636 36.93 -24.77 3.31
CA THR A 636 35.73 -23.93 3.49
C THR A 636 35.45 -23.71 4.97
N TYR A 637 35.46 -22.46 5.41
CA TYR A 637 35.17 -22.08 6.79
C TYR A 637 33.69 -21.73 6.95
N VAL A 638 33.02 -22.34 7.93
CA VAL A 638 31.62 -22.08 8.26
C VAL A 638 31.57 -21.33 9.58
N ILE A 639 31.17 -20.05 9.54
CA ILE A 639 30.99 -19.23 10.73
C ILE A 639 29.52 -19.17 11.16
N PRO A 640 29.20 -19.54 12.42
CA PRO A 640 27.87 -19.38 12.97
C PRO A 640 27.43 -17.90 13.03
N LYS A 641 26.21 -17.63 12.56
CA LYS A 641 25.65 -16.26 12.50
C LYS A 641 25.57 -15.58 13.87
N ASN A 642 25.31 -16.35 14.94
CA ASN A 642 25.25 -15.82 16.31
C ASN A 642 26.60 -15.26 16.76
N ILE A 643 27.73 -15.87 16.37
CA ILE A 643 29.08 -15.37 16.68
C ILE A 643 29.30 -14.01 16.01
N VAL A 644 29.02 -13.90 14.70
CA VAL A 644 29.15 -12.63 13.97
C VAL A 644 28.25 -11.56 14.58
N THR A 645 26.98 -11.90 14.84
CA THR A 645 26.01 -10.96 15.43
C THR A 645 26.46 -10.46 16.81
N ARG A 646 27.02 -11.36 17.64
CA ARG A 646 27.50 -11.00 18.98
C ARG A 646 28.77 -10.17 18.92
N LEU A 647 29.71 -10.49 18.02
CA LEU A 647 30.93 -9.71 17.79
C LEU A 647 30.60 -8.29 17.33
N THR A 648 29.68 -8.14 16.37
CA THR A 648 29.19 -6.82 15.94
C THR A 648 28.55 -6.04 17.10
N ALA A 649 27.81 -6.70 17.98
CA ALA A 649 27.15 -6.03 19.11
C ALA A 649 28.12 -5.49 20.18
N ILE A 650 29.33 -6.06 20.30
CA ILE A 650 30.36 -5.62 21.26
C ILE A 650 31.45 -4.73 20.61
N ALA A 651 31.35 -4.48 19.30
CA ALA A 651 32.32 -3.70 18.56
C ALA A 651 32.15 -2.18 18.73
N ASP A 652 33.17 -1.43 18.32
CA ASP A 652 33.15 0.03 18.24
C ASP A 652 33.15 0.51 16.79
N LEU A 653 32.67 1.73 16.56
CA LEU A 653 32.61 2.33 15.22
C LEU A 653 33.99 2.73 14.66
N ARG A 654 34.98 2.94 15.54
CA ARG A 654 36.29 3.45 15.17
C ARG A 654 37.41 2.52 15.60
N THR A 655 37.35 1.98 16.81
CA THR A 655 38.37 1.10 17.37
C THR A 655 38.12 -0.34 16.94
N GLN A 656 39.13 -0.98 16.35
CA GLN A 656 39.05 -2.38 15.97
C GLN A 656 39.04 -3.29 17.21
N ILE A 657 38.22 -4.34 17.15
CA ILE A 657 38.23 -5.42 18.12
C ILE A 657 38.37 -6.75 17.37
N GLY A 658 38.96 -7.76 17.99
CA GLY A 658 39.07 -9.07 17.39
C GLY A 658 39.12 -10.21 18.40
N GLY A 659 39.20 -11.42 17.88
CA GLY A 659 39.28 -12.65 18.66
C GLY A 659 39.73 -13.84 17.83
N PHE A 660 40.15 -14.89 18.53
CA PHE A 660 40.65 -16.14 17.95
C PHE A 660 39.52 -17.12 17.65
N LEU A 661 39.60 -17.75 16.49
CA LEU A 661 38.62 -18.72 15.98
C LEU A 661 39.09 -20.12 16.30
N TYR A 662 38.22 -20.90 16.93
CA TYR A 662 38.44 -22.32 17.21
C TYR A 662 37.28 -23.16 16.68
N GLY A 663 37.57 -24.34 16.18
CA GLY A 663 36.56 -25.20 15.57
C GLY A 663 37.04 -26.62 15.31
N THR A 664 36.27 -27.36 14.53
CA THR A 664 36.62 -28.71 14.10
C THR A 664 36.05 -28.96 12.71
N SER A 665 36.61 -29.93 11.99
CA SER A 665 35.94 -30.50 10.82
C SER A 665 34.78 -31.40 11.25
N PRO A 666 33.68 -31.44 10.48
CA PRO A 666 32.65 -32.45 10.67
C PRO A 666 33.20 -33.82 10.22
N ALA A 667 32.62 -34.90 10.76
CA ALA A 667 33.15 -36.26 10.58
C ALA A 667 33.10 -36.77 9.13
N ASP A 668 32.22 -36.19 8.31
CA ASP A 668 31.95 -36.52 6.92
C ASP A 668 32.81 -35.74 5.92
N ASN A 669 33.37 -34.59 6.29
CA ASN A 669 34.13 -33.75 5.36
C ASN A 669 35.31 -33.00 6.01
N PRO A 670 36.57 -33.42 5.78
CA PRO A 670 37.75 -32.78 6.37
C PRO A 670 38.09 -31.42 5.74
N LEU A 671 37.58 -31.11 4.54
CA LEU A 671 37.80 -29.82 3.85
C LEU A 671 36.90 -28.71 4.39
N VAL A 672 35.90 -29.05 5.21
CA VAL A 672 35.04 -28.07 5.88
C VAL A 672 35.55 -27.87 7.30
N LYS A 673 35.65 -26.61 7.72
CA LYS A 673 36.03 -26.21 9.07
C LYS A 673 34.88 -25.43 9.69
N GLU A 674 34.22 -26.02 10.67
CA GLU A 674 33.13 -25.37 11.38
C GLU A 674 33.68 -24.62 12.59
N ILE A 675 33.53 -23.30 12.59
CA ILE A 675 33.92 -22.47 13.73
C ILE A 675 32.90 -22.73 14.85
N ARG A 676 33.38 -23.20 16.01
CA ARG A 676 32.55 -23.53 17.17
C ARG A 676 32.67 -22.49 18.28
N CYS A 677 33.80 -21.81 18.36
CA CYS A 677 34.10 -20.85 19.43
C CYS A 677 34.87 -19.63 18.90
N LEU A 678 34.58 -18.48 19.51
CA LEU A 678 35.35 -17.25 19.36
C LEU A 678 35.89 -16.87 20.74
N VAL A 679 37.21 -16.79 20.87
CA VAL A 679 37.89 -16.40 22.12
C VAL A 679 38.32 -14.94 21.99
N VAL A 680 37.86 -14.11 22.93
CA VAL A 680 38.18 -12.67 22.96
C VAL A 680 39.18 -12.42 24.09
N PRO A 681 40.51 -12.42 23.80
CA PRO A 681 41.52 -12.16 24.82
C PRO A 681 41.56 -10.67 25.21
N PRO A 682 42.27 -10.31 26.31
CA PRO A 682 42.60 -8.92 26.61
C PRO A 682 43.32 -8.28 25.41
N GLN A 683 42.81 -7.16 24.89
CA GLN A 683 43.29 -6.59 23.62
C GLN A 683 43.33 -5.06 23.66
N ILE A 684 44.20 -4.47 22.85
CA ILE A 684 44.29 -3.02 22.65
C ILE A 684 44.04 -2.73 21.17
N GLY A 685 42.91 -2.11 20.87
CA GLY A 685 42.53 -1.70 19.53
C GLY A 685 42.95 -0.27 19.20
N THR A 686 43.30 -0.05 17.94
CA THR A 686 43.39 1.27 17.30
C THR A 686 42.39 1.34 16.15
N HIS A 687 42.40 2.41 15.36
CA HIS A 687 41.58 2.50 14.15
C HIS A 687 42.13 1.68 12.97
N GLN A 688 43.36 1.18 13.07
CA GLN A 688 44.03 0.45 11.97
C GLN A 688 44.40 -0.99 12.33
N SER A 689 44.50 -1.32 13.62
CA SER A 689 44.95 -2.63 14.07
C SER A 689 44.44 -2.97 15.46
N VAL A 690 44.52 -4.25 15.79
CA VAL A 690 44.30 -4.80 17.13
C VAL A 690 45.58 -5.51 17.61
N THR A 691 45.97 -5.25 18.85
CA THR A 691 47.11 -5.93 19.50
C THR A 691 46.59 -6.94 20.51
N PHE A 692 47.07 -8.18 20.39
CA PHE A 692 46.76 -9.27 21.31
C PHE A 692 47.95 -9.59 22.24
N PRO A 693 47.73 -10.32 23.35
CA PRO A 693 48.79 -10.87 24.19
C PRO A 693 49.60 -11.91 23.39
N ARG A 694 50.84 -12.15 23.80
CA ARG A 694 51.71 -13.14 23.14
C ARG A 694 51.30 -14.58 23.43
N GLU A 695 50.71 -14.82 24.60
CA GLU A 695 50.28 -16.15 25.01
C GLU A 695 49.00 -16.55 24.28
N THR A 696 48.99 -17.76 23.72
CA THR A 696 47.79 -18.33 23.13
C THR A 696 46.79 -18.71 24.21
N PRO A 697 45.47 -18.52 24.01
CA PRO A 697 44.47 -18.88 25.00
C PRO A 697 44.49 -20.39 25.30
N GLU A 698 44.65 -20.75 26.57
CA GLU A 698 44.53 -22.14 27.05
C GLU A 698 43.30 -22.27 27.95
N HIS A 699 42.42 -23.22 27.62
CA HIS A 699 41.23 -23.52 28.42
C HIS A 699 40.77 -24.96 28.16
N GLU A 700 40.16 -25.61 29.15
CA GLU A 700 39.70 -27.01 29.05
C GLU A 700 38.75 -27.24 27.87
N LEU A 701 37.85 -26.28 27.63
CA LEU A 701 36.88 -26.29 26.52
C LEU A 701 37.53 -26.20 25.12
N LEU A 702 38.79 -25.72 25.03
CA LEU A 702 39.50 -25.58 23.76
C LEU A 702 40.29 -26.85 23.39
N ARG A 703 40.50 -27.79 24.33
CA ARG A 703 41.34 -28.99 24.09
C ARG A 703 40.83 -29.88 22.96
N ALA A 704 39.52 -29.88 22.72
CA ALA A 704 38.89 -30.66 21.66
C ALA A 704 38.76 -29.89 20.33
N LEU A 705 39.18 -28.63 20.29
CA LEU A 705 39.05 -27.74 19.14
C LEU A 705 40.43 -27.41 18.57
N GLU A 706 40.51 -27.27 17.25
CA GLU A 706 41.70 -26.80 16.56
C GLU A 706 41.63 -25.27 16.37
N PRO A 707 42.76 -24.55 16.45
CA PRO A 707 42.82 -23.15 16.10
C PRO A 707 42.67 -22.97 14.58
N LEU A 708 41.70 -22.15 14.17
CA LEU A 708 41.35 -21.94 12.75
C LEU A 708 41.72 -20.57 12.23
N GLY A 709 41.98 -19.60 13.09
CA GLY A 709 42.32 -18.25 12.67
C GLY A 709 41.98 -17.17 13.68
N TRP A 710 41.81 -15.96 13.17
CA TRP A 710 41.29 -14.84 13.95
C TRP A 710 40.36 -13.96 13.11
N ILE A 711 39.45 -13.28 13.79
CA ILE A 711 38.48 -12.34 13.22
C ILE A 711 38.67 -10.98 13.88
N HIS A 712 38.57 -9.89 13.13
CA HIS A 712 38.59 -8.54 13.67
C HIS A 712 37.70 -7.59 12.89
N THR A 713 37.22 -6.52 13.53
CA THR A 713 36.41 -5.49 12.87
C THR A 713 37.29 -4.45 12.18
N GLN A 714 36.79 -3.88 11.08
CA GLN A 714 37.44 -2.77 10.39
C GLN A 714 36.48 -1.59 10.14
N PRO A 715 36.90 -0.34 10.40
CA PRO A 715 36.04 0.83 10.19
C PRO A 715 35.87 1.20 8.71
N SER A 716 36.74 0.70 7.82
CA SER A 716 36.74 0.97 6.38
C SER A 716 36.93 -0.33 5.61
N GLU A 717 36.09 -0.57 4.60
CA GLU A 717 36.21 -1.73 3.72
C GLU A 717 37.47 -1.63 2.84
N ARG A 718 38.18 -2.76 2.71
CA ARG A 718 39.34 -2.92 1.84
C ARG A 718 39.15 -4.19 1.02
N GLY A 719 39.56 -4.16 -0.25
CA GLY A 719 39.50 -5.34 -1.13
C GLY A 719 40.61 -6.37 -0.88
N GLU A 720 41.60 -6.03 -0.05
CA GLU A 720 42.78 -6.84 0.25
C GLU A 720 43.06 -6.81 1.76
N LEU A 721 43.76 -7.83 2.26
CA LEU A 721 44.23 -7.88 3.65
C LEU A 721 45.19 -6.71 3.92
N SER A 722 45.09 -6.08 5.08
CA SER A 722 46.00 -4.98 5.40
C SER A 722 47.41 -5.50 5.69
N PRO A 723 48.47 -4.71 5.43
CA PRO A 723 49.83 -5.09 5.82
C PRO A 723 49.98 -5.41 7.31
N LEU A 724 49.17 -4.75 8.16
CA LEU A 724 49.15 -4.99 9.60
C LEU A 724 48.53 -6.35 9.94
N ASP A 725 47.51 -6.78 9.21
CA ASP A 725 46.88 -8.10 9.40
C ASP A 725 47.83 -9.22 8.97
N VAL A 726 48.54 -9.03 7.86
CA VAL A 726 49.56 -9.98 7.39
C VAL A 726 50.69 -10.09 8.42
N PHE A 727 51.18 -8.96 8.94
CA PHE A 727 52.22 -8.95 9.96
C PHE A 727 51.76 -9.61 11.27
N ALA A 728 50.54 -9.30 11.73
CA ALA A 728 49.97 -9.89 12.94
C ALA A 728 49.82 -11.41 12.80
N THR A 729 49.35 -11.87 11.64
CA THR A 729 49.14 -13.30 11.36
C THR A 729 50.47 -14.05 11.27
N ALA A 730 51.44 -13.52 10.53
CA ALA A 730 52.77 -14.11 10.44
C ALA A 730 53.45 -14.20 11.81
N ARG A 731 53.28 -13.18 12.65
CA ARG A 731 53.79 -13.17 14.02
C ARG A 731 53.12 -14.24 14.88
N MET A 732 51.80 -14.37 14.84
CA MET A 732 51.07 -15.41 15.60
C MET A 732 51.54 -16.82 15.23
N MET A 733 51.73 -17.07 13.94
CA MET A 733 52.21 -18.37 13.43
C MET A 733 53.68 -18.63 13.82
N SER A 734 54.51 -17.59 13.90
CA SER A 734 55.89 -17.73 14.36
C SER A 734 56.00 -17.96 15.86
N ASP A 735 55.11 -17.34 16.65
CA ASP A 735 55.17 -17.37 18.11
C ASP A 735 54.58 -18.68 18.69
N SER A 736 53.70 -19.38 17.95
CA SER A 736 53.11 -20.64 18.41
C SER A 736 52.94 -21.67 17.28
N ALA A 737 53.51 -22.86 17.50
CA ALA A 737 53.41 -24.00 16.59
C ALA A 737 51.99 -24.61 16.51
N ALA A 738 51.04 -24.14 17.32
CA ALA A 738 49.66 -24.60 17.28
C ALA A 738 48.91 -24.12 16.02
N TRP A 739 49.35 -23.02 15.39
CA TRP A 739 48.70 -22.43 14.22
C TRP A 739 49.26 -23.00 12.92
N ASP A 740 48.43 -23.76 12.21
CA ASP A 740 48.77 -24.35 10.92
C ASP A 740 48.59 -23.32 9.79
N GLY A 741 49.65 -23.08 9.00
CA GLY A 741 49.63 -22.08 7.94
C GLY A 741 48.67 -22.35 6.79
N GLU A 742 48.28 -23.60 6.55
CA GLU A 742 47.28 -23.92 5.52
C GLU A 742 45.84 -23.79 6.04
N LYS A 743 45.64 -23.84 7.37
CA LYS A 743 44.33 -23.82 8.02
C LYS A 743 44.00 -22.53 8.76
N THR A 744 44.97 -21.65 8.95
CA THR A 744 44.80 -20.39 9.69
C THR A 744 44.25 -19.32 8.75
N VAL A 745 43.06 -18.79 9.05
CA VAL A 745 42.40 -17.72 8.27
C VAL A 745 42.31 -16.40 9.03
N VAL A 746 42.34 -15.29 8.30
CA VAL A 746 42.03 -13.96 8.84
C VAL A 746 40.70 -13.50 8.27
N LEU A 747 39.78 -13.13 9.16
CA LEU A 747 38.45 -12.62 8.78
C LEU A 747 38.32 -11.14 9.18
N PRO A 748 38.55 -10.18 8.26
CA PRO A 748 38.21 -8.78 8.50
C PRO A 748 36.69 -8.56 8.31
N LEU A 749 36.02 -8.07 9.35
CA LEU A 749 34.56 -7.86 9.45
C LEU A 749 34.16 -6.40 9.28
#